data_AF-Q16I20-F1
#
_entry.id   AF-Q16I20-F1
#
_cell.length_a   1.000
_cell.length_b   1.000
_cell.length_c   1.000
_cell.angle_alpha   90.00
_cell.angle_beta   90.00
_cell.angle_gamma   90.00
#
_symmetry.space_group_name_H-M   'P 1'
#
loop_
_entity.id
_entity.type
_entity.pdbx_description
1 polymer ?
#
loop_
_entity_poly.entity_id
_entity_poly.type
_entity_poly.pdbx_seq_one_letter_code
_entity_poly.pdbx_strand_id
1 'polypeptide(L)'
;MAHKYPFELDIFQKQAIIKLEEHNHVFVAAHTSAGKTVVAEYAIALSKKHMTKTIYTSPIKALSNQKYRDFKTTFQDVGLITGDIQIDPTASCLIMTTEILRSMLYCGSDITRDLEYVIFDEVHYLTDADRGHVWEEVLILLPDHVCIVMLSATVPNTLEFANWVGKTKKKRVYVVSTPKRPVPLEHYLYTGCGGKTKDDLFLVVDEKSNFLMDGYRKAKEAKLAKNTTKNAVRQGQFNQKQEQTLWVGLIHHLEKNKKMPVVAFTLSRNRCDNNANALMSCDLTTPSEKYFINSFFQLCLQKLKPPDRILPQVIQVQNCLQRGIGIHHSGILPILKEIVEMLFARGLVKILFATETFAMGVNMPAKTVIFDSTKKFDGQTSRLLQPAEYTQMAGRAGRRGLDKNGTVIIICKVDVPSESDLRNMILGKPMRLESQFRLTYAMILYLLRVELVTVENMMLHSFREFEKRQKLPESKSELSRMEEKISKLNELSEHLKPLCQFYDAAVYYLAKWDEFMPLVFLTQKVSNEMKPGRVLVITHKTHRNKLAILLSVLQQDHKSARYKVLVLDHQNTNAAEVETLERGELWHRILALSAQFRQFIPEGIGGHCVLQITQKDVVDVTKQTIKCDPAKIIQNWDNRQIPRFKDQPPSQSVLDAMAALTELNTAVVNESIKLESLKYQLTLTQLKQNEELQKARDVLDRYLPYTDIADFVHEFAIVFDRKQVEKKLDDLKFQVSYKSMSLYPDYCNKLKVLQELKYIDDMQQVAMKGRVACEMGQNELMITELVLRNILTDLQPAEIAALLSSLVFQAKTEVEPKMTETLKKAKVLFEEVENDIRYVEKMYNVTDILEKDELNFGLIEVVYEWARNKPFAEIMELTDIKEGIIVRCIQQLNETLCNVKDAARIIGDPVLHSKMEEASNAIKRDIVFAASLYTSTTPIAVEAAVE
;
A
#
# COMPACT_ATOMS: atom_id res chain seq x y z
N MET A 1 -17.96 36.69 8.56
CA MET A 1 -18.33 35.72 7.51
C MET A 1 -17.88 36.21 6.15
N ALA A 2 -16.91 35.53 5.54
CA ALA A 2 -16.41 35.81 4.19
C ALA A 2 -17.38 35.39 3.07
N HIS A 3 -18.30 34.45 3.35
CA HIS A 3 -19.33 33.97 2.42
C HIS A 3 -20.66 33.73 3.17
N LYS A 4 -21.79 33.95 2.49
CA LYS A 4 -23.14 33.70 3.04
C LYS A 4 -23.80 32.56 2.26
N TYR A 5 -24.38 31.60 2.97
CA TYR A 5 -25.05 30.45 2.37
C TYR A 5 -26.58 30.60 2.46
N PRO A 6 -27.36 30.11 1.47
CA PRO A 6 -28.82 30.16 1.48
C PRO A 6 -29.48 29.11 2.40
N PHE A 7 -28.68 28.34 3.14
CA PHE A 7 -29.12 27.28 4.05
C PHE A 7 -28.36 27.35 5.37
N GLU A 8 -28.92 26.76 6.42
CA GLU A 8 -28.23 26.68 7.71
C GLU A 8 -27.06 25.69 7.64
N LEU A 9 -25.90 26.12 8.14
CA LEU A 9 -24.71 25.28 8.24
C LEU A 9 -24.82 24.28 9.40
N ASP A 10 -24.36 23.05 9.15
CA ASP A 10 -24.22 22.03 10.18
C ASP A 10 -23.16 22.45 11.22
N ILE A 11 -23.27 21.92 12.45
CA ILE A 11 -22.35 22.26 13.55
C ILE A 11 -20.88 22.02 13.16
N PHE A 12 -20.59 20.89 12.51
CA PHE A 12 -19.23 20.57 12.08
C PHE A 12 -18.70 21.56 11.04
N GLN A 13 -19.56 22.06 10.13
CA GLN A 13 -19.19 23.08 9.14
C GLN A 13 -18.88 24.41 9.85
N LYS A 14 -19.72 24.83 10.80
CA LYS A 14 -19.51 26.03 11.62
C LYS A 14 -18.18 25.97 12.39
N GLN A 15 -17.89 24.82 13.02
CA GLN A 15 -16.63 24.60 13.74
C GLN A 15 -15.40 24.68 12.83
N ALA A 16 -15.45 24.02 11.67
CA ALA A 16 -14.37 24.08 10.68
C ALA A 16 -14.10 25.50 10.21
N ILE A 17 -15.16 26.26 9.90
CA ILE A 17 -15.07 27.66 9.44
C ILE A 17 -14.43 28.57 10.49
N ILE A 18 -14.79 28.44 11.76
CA ILE A 18 -14.18 29.23 12.85
C ILE A 18 -12.67 28.97 12.89
N LYS A 19 -12.23 27.72 12.74
CA LYS A 19 -10.80 27.37 12.75
C LYS A 19 -10.06 27.86 11.51
N LEU A 20 -10.74 27.98 10.37
CA LEU A 20 -10.17 28.64 9.19
C LEU A 20 -9.98 30.14 9.39
N GLU A 21 -10.92 30.84 10.04
CA GLU A 21 -10.76 32.27 10.36
C GLU A 21 -9.64 32.52 11.38
N GLU A 22 -9.35 31.56 12.27
CA GLU A 22 -8.18 31.59 13.15
C GLU A 22 -6.84 31.26 12.42
N HIS A 23 -6.84 31.10 11.10
CA HIS A 23 -5.72 30.67 10.26
C HIS A 23 -5.07 29.32 10.69
N ASN A 24 -5.85 28.39 11.25
CA ASN A 24 -5.37 27.05 11.60
C ASN A 24 -5.65 26.02 10.50
N HIS A 25 -4.84 24.96 10.45
CA HIS A 25 -5.13 23.83 9.55
C HIS A 25 -6.38 23.09 10.01
N VAL A 26 -7.17 22.61 9.05
CA VAL A 26 -8.42 21.90 9.33
C VAL A 26 -8.45 20.58 8.58
N PHE A 27 -8.80 19.51 9.30
CA PHE A 27 -9.07 18.21 8.72
C PHE A 27 -10.55 17.82 8.94
N VAL A 28 -11.33 17.80 7.86
CA VAL A 28 -12.74 17.42 7.87
C VAL A 28 -12.90 15.97 7.43
N ALA A 29 -13.32 15.10 8.36
CA ALA A 29 -13.61 13.69 8.10
C ALA A 29 -15.12 13.45 8.15
N ALA A 30 -15.76 13.38 6.98
CA ALA A 30 -17.22 13.28 6.86
C ALA A 30 -17.64 12.53 5.59
N HIS A 31 -18.84 11.95 5.60
CA HIS A 31 -19.43 11.30 4.43
C HIS A 31 -19.47 12.24 3.20
N THR A 32 -19.41 11.71 1.98
CA THR A 32 -19.39 12.53 0.74
C THR A 32 -20.62 13.41 0.60
N SER A 33 -21.79 12.95 1.05
CA SER A 33 -23.04 13.70 1.08
C SER A 33 -23.17 14.70 2.25
N ALA A 34 -22.18 14.77 3.15
CA ALA A 34 -22.22 15.65 4.33
C ALA A 34 -22.07 17.14 4.01
N GLY A 35 -21.70 17.51 2.78
CA GLY A 35 -21.50 18.91 2.41
C GLY A 35 -20.12 19.45 2.80
N LYS A 36 -19.06 18.65 2.60
CA LYS A 36 -17.66 19.07 2.83
C LYS A 36 -17.25 20.28 1.99
N THR A 37 -17.83 20.42 0.79
CA THR A 37 -17.57 21.53 -0.15
C THR A 37 -17.77 22.90 0.48
N VAL A 38 -18.69 23.04 1.45
CA VAL A 38 -18.91 24.31 2.17
C VAL A 38 -17.62 24.83 2.81
N VAL A 39 -16.81 23.94 3.37
CA VAL A 39 -15.55 24.33 4.02
C VAL A 39 -14.52 24.81 2.98
N ALA A 40 -14.49 24.18 1.80
CA ALA A 40 -13.66 24.62 0.67
C ALA A 40 -14.07 26.00 0.14
N GLU A 41 -15.36 26.19 -0.11
CA GLU A 41 -15.92 27.46 -0.60
C GLU A 41 -15.62 28.60 0.36
N TYR A 42 -15.68 28.33 1.67
CA TYR A 42 -15.35 29.33 2.68
C TYR A 42 -13.87 29.73 2.64
N ALA A 43 -12.95 28.76 2.50
CA ALA A 43 -11.52 29.04 2.38
C ALA A 43 -11.22 29.88 1.12
N ILE A 44 -11.84 29.56 -0.02
CA ILE A 44 -11.71 30.34 -1.26
C ILE A 44 -12.20 31.78 -1.06
N ALA A 45 -13.37 31.95 -0.43
CA ALA A 45 -13.92 33.28 -0.15
C ALA A 45 -13.05 34.09 0.82
N LEU A 46 -12.41 33.42 1.79
CA LEU A 46 -11.53 34.05 2.76
C LEU A 46 -10.26 34.58 2.11
N SER A 47 -9.60 33.78 1.26
CA SER A 47 -8.44 34.23 0.49
C SER A 47 -8.77 35.40 -0.44
N LYS A 48 -9.94 35.33 -1.11
CA LYS A 48 -10.41 36.44 -1.96
C LYS A 48 -10.59 37.72 -1.14
N LYS A 49 -11.06 37.63 0.10
CA LYS A 49 -11.15 38.78 1.02
C LYS A 49 -9.77 39.28 1.45
N HIS A 50 -8.80 38.39 1.62
CA HIS A 50 -7.42 38.72 2.00
C HIS A 50 -6.54 39.16 0.82
N MET A 51 -7.06 39.11 -0.42
CA MET A 51 -6.34 39.40 -1.65
C MET A 51 -5.15 38.44 -1.88
N THR A 52 -5.31 37.19 -1.47
CA THR A 52 -4.32 36.10 -1.61
C THR A 52 -4.84 35.02 -2.57
N LYS A 53 -3.99 34.04 -2.90
CA LYS A 53 -4.35 32.92 -3.76
C LYS A 53 -4.78 31.67 -2.98
N THR A 54 -5.65 30.89 -3.61
CA THR A 54 -6.06 29.55 -3.13
C THR A 54 -5.83 28.51 -4.20
N ILE A 55 -5.37 27.34 -3.80
CA ILE A 55 -5.32 26.17 -4.68
C ILE A 55 -6.29 25.11 -4.20
N TYR A 56 -7.16 24.65 -5.09
CA TYR A 56 -7.98 23.46 -4.88
C TYR A 56 -7.37 22.29 -5.63
N THR A 57 -6.95 21.27 -4.88
CA THR A 57 -6.41 20.02 -5.45
C THR A 57 -7.46 18.94 -5.44
N SER A 58 -7.49 18.17 -6.53
CA SER A 58 -8.36 17.01 -6.67
C SER A 58 -7.57 15.83 -7.25
N PRO A 59 -7.93 14.59 -6.88
CA PRO A 59 -7.21 13.42 -7.36
C PRO A 59 -7.48 13.14 -8.83
N ILE A 60 -8.57 13.59 -9.46
CA ILE A 60 -8.91 13.15 -10.82
C ILE A 60 -9.29 14.34 -11.70
N LYS A 61 -8.78 14.37 -12.95
CA LYS A 61 -9.06 15.42 -13.95
C LYS A 61 -10.58 15.68 -14.12
N ALA A 62 -11.39 14.63 -14.18
CA ALA A 62 -12.85 14.75 -14.28
C ALA A 62 -13.46 15.54 -13.11
N LEU A 63 -13.01 15.28 -11.88
CA LEU A 63 -13.44 16.03 -10.70
C LEU A 63 -12.93 17.46 -10.74
N SER A 64 -11.70 17.70 -11.21
CA SER A 64 -11.16 19.05 -11.41
C SER A 64 -12.04 19.87 -12.37
N ASN A 65 -12.46 19.27 -13.48
CA ASN A 65 -13.33 19.92 -14.48
C ASN A 65 -14.73 20.21 -13.91
N GLN A 66 -15.31 19.27 -13.16
CA GLN A 66 -16.59 19.47 -12.48
C GLN A 66 -16.49 20.64 -11.47
N LYS A 67 -15.47 20.61 -10.60
CA LYS A 67 -15.25 21.64 -9.57
C LYS A 67 -14.94 23.01 -10.17
N TYR A 68 -14.25 23.04 -11.31
CA TYR A 68 -14.04 24.28 -12.07
C TYR A 68 -15.37 24.91 -12.46
N ARG A 69 -16.29 24.13 -13.04
CA ARG A 69 -17.61 24.65 -13.40
C ARG A 69 -18.40 25.12 -12.18
N ASP A 70 -18.41 24.33 -11.11
CA ASP A 70 -19.13 24.66 -9.87
C ASP A 70 -18.60 25.98 -9.28
N PHE A 71 -17.28 26.10 -9.10
CA PHE A 71 -16.68 27.31 -8.52
C PHE A 71 -16.67 28.50 -9.48
N LYS A 72 -16.58 28.30 -10.80
CA LYS A 72 -16.72 29.39 -11.77
C LYS A 72 -18.10 30.03 -11.68
N THR A 73 -19.13 29.22 -11.45
CA THR A 73 -20.50 29.68 -11.22
C THR A 73 -20.62 30.49 -9.92
N THR A 74 -19.92 30.07 -8.86
CA THR A 74 -19.99 30.73 -7.53
C THR A 74 -19.09 31.96 -7.37
N PHE A 75 -17.85 31.93 -7.88
CA PHE A 75 -16.81 32.93 -7.56
C PHE A 75 -16.31 33.75 -8.76
N GLN A 76 -16.63 33.35 -10.00
CA GLN A 76 -16.23 33.92 -11.30
C GLN A 76 -14.70 33.95 -11.58
N ASP A 77 -13.87 34.33 -10.62
CA ASP A 77 -12.40 34.38 -10.72
C ASP A 77 -11.78 33.03 -10.32
N VAL A 78 -11.85 32.08 -11.25
CA VAL A 78 -11.38 30.71 -11.07
C VAL A 78 -10.67 30.26 -12.35
N GLY A 79 -9.49 29.67 -12.18
CA GLY A 79 -8.68 29.04 -13.22
C GLY A 79 -8.57 27.52 -13.04
N LEU A 80 -8.13 26.84 -14.09
CA LEU A 80 -7.94 25.39 -14.13
C LEU A 80 -6.59 25.06 -14.77
N ILE A 81 -5.77 24.27 -14.08
CA ILE A 81 -4.47 23.81 -14.58
C ILE A 81 -4.44 22.29 -14.43
N THR A 82 -4.53 21.59 -15.55
CA THR A 82 -4.34 20.13 -15.63
C THR A 82 -3.20 19.82 -16.60
N GLY A 83 -2.76 18.56 -16.69
CA GLY A 83 -1.74 18.16 -17.66
C GLY A 83 -2.11 18.46 -19.12
N ASP A 84 -3.42 18.52 -19.43
CA ASP A 84 -3.90 18.66 -20.81
C ASP A 84 -4.28 20.11 -21.18
N ILE A 85 -4.80 20.87 -20.20
CA ILE A 85 -5.44 22.17 -20.42
C ILE A 85 -5.06 23.13 -19.30
N GLN A 86 -4.72 24.37 -19.69
CA GLN A 86 -4.58 25.52 -18.81
C GLN A 86 -5.61 26.59 -19.18
N ILE A 87 -6.43 27.00 -18.22
CA ILE A 87 -7.47 28.03 -18.36
C ILE A 87 -7.25 29.05 -17.26
N ASP A 88 -7.04 30.30 -17.63
CA ASP A 88 -6.89 31.43 -16.69
C ASP A 88 -5.90 31.14 -15.53
N PRO A 89 -4.62 30.88 -15.82
CA PRO A 89 -3.62 30.56 -14.78
C PRO A 89 -3.33 31.74 -13.84
N THR A 90 -3.77 32.94 -14.19
CA THR A 90 -3.63 34.16 -13.41
C THR A 90 -4.66 34.32 -12.31
N ALA A 91 -5.76 33.55 -12.34
CA ALA A 91 -6.86 33.63 -11.39
C ALA A 91 -6.43 33.54 -9.91
N SER A 92 -7.25 34.10 -9.00
CA SER A 92 -7.01 34.01 -7.54
C SER A 92 -7.25 32.61 -6.98
N CYS A 93 -8.23 31.88 -7.52
CA CYS A 93 -8.51 30.49 -7.19
C CYS A 93 -8.10 29.57 -8.35
N LEU A 94 -7.11 28.71 -8.12
CA LEU A 94 -6.64 27.75 -9.10
C LEU A 94 -7.08 26.33 -8.73
N ILE A 95 -7.71 25.64 -9.68
CA ILE A 95 -8.04 24.22 -9.55
C ILE A 95 -7.00 23.42 -10.33
N MET A 96 -6.43 22.40 -9.70
CA MET A 96 -5.45 21.54 -10.35
C MET A 96 -5.47 20.11 -9.81
N THR A 97 -4.75 19.21 -10.49
CA THR A 97 -4.47 17.88 -9.92
C THR A 97 -3.30 17.94 -8.95
N THR A 98 -3.18 16.94 -8.10
CA THR A 98 -2.08 16.83 -7.13
C THR A 98 -0.69 16.77 -7.78
N GLU A 99 -0.58 16.13 -8.95
CA GLU A 99 0.66 16.02 -9.71
C GLU A 99 1.15 17.37 -10.24
N ILE A 100 0.22 18.23 -10.67
CA ILE A 100 0.54 19.58 -11.13
C ILE A 100 1.05 20.43 -9.97
N LEU A 101 0.39 20.34 -8.79
CA LEU A 101 0.89 21.04 -7.60
C LEU A 101 2.27 20.53 -7.18
N ARG A 102 2.51 19.21 -7.23
CA ARG A 102 3.83 18.61 -6.97
C ARG A 102 4.89 19.20 -7.90
N SER A 103 4.62 19.22 -9.20
CA SER A 103 5.55 19.78 -10.19
C SER A 103 5.83 21.26 -9.92
N MET A 104 4.81 22.06 -9.59
CA MET A 104 4.98 23.48 -9.23
C MET A 104 5.88 23.68 -8.00
N LEU A 105 5.78 22.80 -7.00
CA LEU A 105 6.61 22.84 -5.80
C LEU A 105 8.07 22.46 -6.12
N TYR A 106 8.30 21.44 -6.94
CA TYR A 106 9.66 21.08 -7.37
C TYR A 106 10.33 22.15 -8.23
N CYS A 107 9.56 22.81 -9.10
CA CYS A 107 10.06 23.87 -9.97
C CYS A 107 10.16 25.24 -9.28
N GLY A 108 9.66 25.39 -8.04
CA GLY A 108 9.68 26.65 -7.31
C GLY A 108 8.84 27.75 -7.96
N SER A 109 7.62 27.43 -8.42
CA SER A 109 6.73 28.40 -9.08
C SER A 109 6.41 29.62 -8.20
N ASP A 110 6.44 30.82 -8.79
CA ASP A 110 6.10 32.07 -8.09
C ASP A 110 4.68 32.08 -7.50
N ILE A 111 3.76 31.28 -8.08
CA ILE A 111 2.38 31.13 -7.58
C ILE A 111 2.35 30.66 -6.11
N THR A 112 3.36 29.92 -5.68
CA THR A 112 3.45 29.39 -4.31
C THR A 112 3.73 30.46 -3.25
N ARG A 113 4.22 31.63 -3.65
CA ARG A 113 4.54 32.74 -2.73
C ARG A 113 3.28 33.43 -2.21
N ASP A 114 2.31 33.68 -3.09
CA ASP A 114 1.06 34.38 -2.77
C ASP A 114 -0.05 33.44 -2.25
N LEU A 115 0.29 32.17 -2.04
CA LEU A 115 -0.62 31.10 -1.65
C LEU A 115 -0.93 31.16 -0.15
N GLU A 116 -2.19 31.35 0.20
CA GLU A 116 -2.63 31.35 1.60
C GLU A 116 -3.27 30.02 1.98
N TYR A 117 -4.15 29.46 1.14
CA TYR A 117 -4.85 28.21 1.43
C TYR A 117 -4.64 27.17 0.34
N VAL A 118 -4.40 25.92 0.75
CA VAL A 118 -4.44 24.74 -0.13
C VAL A 118 -5.50 23.78 0.37
N ILE A 119 -6.45 23.49 -0.50
CA ILE A 119 -7.56 22.59 -0.25
C ILE A 119 -7.23 21.25 -0.92
N PHE A 120 -7.31 20.20 -0.12
CA PHE A 120 -7.04 18.83 -0.48
C PHE A 120 -8.34 18.04 -0.44
N ASP A 121 -8.90 17.74 -1.62
CA ASP A 121 -10.17 17.01 -1.73
C ASP A 121 -9.95 15.50 -1.82
N GLU A 122 -10.79 14.73 -1.13
CA GLU A 122 -10.72 13.26 -1.06
C GLU A 122 -9.36 12.72 -0.54
N VAL A 123 -8.84 13.26 0.58
CA VAL A 123 -7.52 12.89 1.16
C VAL A 123 -7.33 11.40 1.46
N HIS A 124 -8.41 10.61 1.53
CA HIS A 124 -8.31 9.15 1.64
C HIS A 124 -7.68 8.48 0.41
N TYR A 125 -7.51 9.19 -0.72
CA TYR A 125 -6.66 8.74 -1.83
C TYR A 125 -5.18 8.62 -1.46
N LEU A 126 -4.75 9.08 -0.28
CA LEU A 126 -3.40 8.85 0.22
C LEU A 126 -3.08 7.35 0.35
N THR A 127 -4.09 6.48 0.54
CA THR A 127 -3.91 5.03 0.60
C THR A 127 -3.90 4.34 -0.77
N ASP A 128 -4.04 5.10 -1.86
CA ASP A 128 -3.96 4.57 -3.22
C ASP A 128 -2.52 4.16 -3.53
N ALA A 129 -2.30 2.91 -3.92
CA ALA A 129 -0.96 2.36 -4.13
C ALA A 129 -0.18 3.11 -5.23
N ASP A 130 -0.87 3.54 -6.28
CA ASP A 130 -0.24 4.16 -7.44
C ASP A 130 0.08 5.64 -7.20
N ARG A 131 -0.87 6.38 -6.61
CA ARG A 131 -0.83 7.87 -6.54
C ARG A 131 -0.75 8.44 -5.13
N GLY A 132 -0.88 7.62 -4.10
CA GLY A 132 -0.84 8.04 -2.70
C GLY A 132 0.48 8.70 -2.30
N HIS A 133 1.61 8.25 -2.87
CA HIS A 133 2.93 8.86 -2.63
C HIS A 133 2.99 10.36 -3.00
N VAL A 134 2.31 10.77 -4.08
CA VAL A 134 2.25 12.17 -4.55
C VAL A 134 1.63 13.08 -3.48
N TRP A 135 0.60 12.58 -2.79
CA TRP A 135 -0.09 13.34 -1.75
C TRP A 135 0.81 13.62 -0.56
N GLU A 136 1.54 12.61 -0.10
CA GLU A 136 2.51 12.78 0.98
C GLU A 136 3.62 13.75 0.59
N GLU A 137 4.15 13.62 -0.63
CA GLU A 137 5.21 14.52 -1.10
C GLU A 137 4.78 15.98 -1.08
N VAL A 138 3.61 16.29 -1.66
CA VAL A 138 3.06 17.66 -1.67
C VAL A 138 2.84 18.17 -0.25
N LEU A 139 2.23 17.35 0.63
CA LEU A 139 2.01 17.75 2.01
C LEU A 139 3.32 18.03 2.74
N ILE A 140 4.42 17.33 2.46
CA ILE A 140 5.73 17.62 3.07
C ILE A 140 6.35 18.88 2.46
N LEU A 141 6.28 19.07 1.15
CA LEU A 141 6.93 20.17 0.41
C LEU A 141 6.24 21.53 0.51
N LEU A 142 4.95 21.57 0.88
CA LEU A 142 4.23 22.85 0.99
C LEU A 142 4.95 23.85 1.92
N PRO A 143 5.00 25.15 1.57
CA PRO A 143 5.61 26.15 2.45
C PRO A 143 4.90 26.28 3.81
N ASP A 144 5.63 26.66 4.86
CA ASP A 144 5.12 26.75 6.24
C ASP A 144 4.04 27.84 6.43
N HIS A 145 4.01 28.88 5.58
CA HIS A 145 3.00 29.95 5.65
C HIS A 145 1.62 29.51 5.15
N VAL A 146 1.56 28.46 4.32
CA VAL A 146 0.33 27.98 3.69
C VAL A 146 -0.56 27.26 4.68
N CYS A 147 -1.85 27.58 4.69
CA CYS A 147 -2.86 26.91 5.50
C CYS A 147 -3.52 25.74 4.75
N ILE A 148 -3.41 24.54 5.33
CA ILE A 148 -3.92 23.29 4.73
C ILE A 148 -5.35 23.01 5.17
N VAL A 149 -6.23 22.75 4.20
CA VAL A 149 -7.61 22.29 4.40
C VAL A 149 -7.76 20.90 3.80
N MET A 150 -7.98 19.88 4.63
CA MET A 150 -8.11 18.49 4.20
C MET A 150 -9.56 18.05 4.27
N LEU A 151 -10.12 17.55 3.17
CA LEU A 151 -11.47 17.01 3.08
C LEU A 151 -11.37 15.51 2.78
N SER A 152 -11.98 14.68 3.62
CA SER A 152 -11.96 13.23 3.43
C SER A 152 -13.29 12.57 3.78
N ALA A 153 -13.48 11.36 3.25
CA ALA A 153 -14.45 10.42 3.77
C ALA A 153 -14.15 10.06 5.24
N THR A 154 -15.05 9.34 5.89
CA THR A 154 -14.85 8.90 7.27
C THR A 154 -13.71 7.88 7.36
N VAL A 155 -12.63 8.26 8.05
CA VAL A 155 -11.46 7.39 8.31
C VAL A 155 -11.26 7.22 9.82
N PRO A 156 -10.75 6.08 10.29
CA PRO A 156 -10.65 5.80 11.73
C PRO A 156 -9.49 6.54 12.43
N ASN A 157 -8.34 6.71 11.77
CA ASN A 157 -7.12 7.28 12.36
C ASN A 157 -6.91 8.77 12.04
N THR A 158 -7.96 9.57 12.16
CA THR A 158 -7.92 11.00 11.83
C THR A 158 -6.91 11.80 12.65
N LEU A 159 -6.83 11.52 13.96
CA LEU A 159 -5.91 12.22 14.88
C LEU A 159 -4.45 11.89 14.61
N GLU A 160 -4.15 10.64 14.28
CA GLU A 160 -2.80 10.19 13.93
C GLU A 160 -2.29 10.96 12.71
N PHE A 161 -3.12 10.99 11.65
CA PHE A 161 -2.80 11.70 10.42
C PHE A 161 -2.70 13.22 10.63
N ALA A 162 -3.63 13.83 11.37
CA ALA A 162 -3.58 15.25 11.70
C ALA A 162 -2.33 15.63 12.52
N ASN A 163 -1.92 14.76 13.45
CA ASN A 163 -0.71 14.95 14.24
C ASN A 163 0.55 14.86 13.36
N TRP A 164 0.57 13.96 12.37
CA TRP A 164 1.65 13.89 11.38
C TRP A 164 1.78 15.19 10.58
N VAL A 165 0.69 15.66 9.96
CA VAL A 165 0.69 16.94 9.22
C VAL A 165 1.12 18.07 10.13
N GLY A 166 0.55 18.15 11.34
CA GLY A 166 0.83 19.24 12.28
C GLY A 166 2.27 19.26 12.80
N LYS A 167 2.88 18.10 13.04
CA LYS A 167 4.31 18.00 13.42
C LYS A 167 5.24 18.28 12.24
N THR A 168 4.86 17.91 11.02
CA THR A 168 5.64 18.22 9.82
C THR A 168 5.60 19.71 9.48
N LYS A 169 4.44 20.36 9.60
CA LYS A 169 4.26 21.81 9.36
C LYS A 169 4.44 22.70 10.58
N LYS A 170 4.74 22.11 11.74
CA LYS A 170 4.87 22.82 13.03
C LYS A 170 3.67 23.74 13.34
N LYS A 171 2.47 23.33 12.91
CA LYS A 171 1.23 24.11 13.02
C LYS A 171 0.07 23.21 13.44
N ARG A 172 -0.86 23.75 14.24
CA ARG A 172 -1.98 22.96 14.79
C ARG A 172 -2.96 22.56 13.69
N VAL A 173 -3.38 21.30 13.71
CA VAL A 173 -4.41 20.75 12.83
C VAL A 173 -5.64 20.41 13.67
N TYR A 174 -6.77 21.01 13.34
CA TYR A 174 -8.05 20.75 13.99
C TYR A 174 -8.82 19.70 13.23
N VAL A 175 -9.07 18.56 13.88
CA VAL A 175 -9.89 17.48 13.33
C VAL A 175 -11.36 17.75 13.63
N VAL A 176 -12.16 17.83 12.58
CA VAL A 176 -13.61 17.98 12.65
C VAL A 176 -14.22 16.75 11.97
N SER A 177 -14.85 15.89 12.77
CA SER A 177 -15.46 14.65 12.26
C SER A 177 -16.95 14.58 12.57
N THR A 178 -17.70 13.96 11.67
CA THR A 178 -19.10 13.60 11.92
C THR A 178 -19.33 12.16 11.49
N PRO A 179 -19.68 11.25 12.43
CA PRO A 179 -20.05 9.88 12.08
C PRO A 179 -21.45 9.84 11.45
N LYS A 180 -22.29 10.84 11.74
CA LYS A 180 -23.67 10.89 11.29
C LYS A 180 -23.75 11.29 9.82
N ARG A 181 -24.37 10.44 9.02
CA ARG A 181 -24.73 10.72 7.64
C ARG A 181 -26.02 11.57 7.59
N PRO A 182 -26.12 12.61 6.74
CA PRO A 182 -27.33 13.43 6.65
C PRO A 182 -28.58 12.68 6.18
N VAL A 183 -28.39 11.76 5.23
CA VAL A 183 -29.46 10.89 4.70
C VAL A 183 -29.08 9.44 5.04
N PRO A 184 -29.75 8.77 5.99
CA PRO A 184 -29.42 7.39 6.38
C PRO A 184 -29.67 6.41 5.22
N LEU A 185 -29.03 5.24 5.29
CA LEU A 185 -29.16 4.18 4.28
C LEU A 185 -29.97 3.00 4.81
N GLU A 186 -30.71 2.36 3.91
CA GLU A 186 -31.35 1.07 4.12
C GLU A 186 -30.81 0.09 3.08
N HIS A 187 -30.37 -1.09 3.54
CA HIS A 187 -29.77 -2.10 2.67
C HIS A 187 -30.70 -3.30 2.49
N TYR A 188 -30.89 -3.70 1.24
CA TYR A 188 -31.81 -4.75 0.84
C TYR A 188 -31.11 -5.83 0.01
N LEU A 189 -31.58 -7.06 0.16
CA LEU A 189 -31.27 -8.17 -0.74
C LEU A 189 -32.42 -8.37 -1.72
N TYR A 190 -32.12 -8.41 -3.02
CA TYR A 190 -33.10 -8.69 -4.06
C TYR A 190 -32.91 -10.10 -4.62
N THR A 191 -33.94 -10.94 -4.50
CA THR A 191 -33.90 -12.34 -4.96
C THR A 191 -34.85 -12.61 -6.13
N GLY A 192 -35.50 -11.56 -6.65
CA GLY A 192 -36.47 -11.65 -7.74
C GLY A 192 -35.86 -12.02 -9.09
N CYS A 193 -36.58 -12.84 -9.87
CA CYS A 193 -36.20 -13.24 -11.23
C CYS A 193 -37.25 -12.80 -12.28
N GLY A 194 -38.08 -11.80 -11.94
CA GLY A 194 -39.23 -11.36 -12.73
C GLY A 194 -40.51 -12.15 -12.44
N GLY A 195 -41.57 -11.87 -13.20
CA GLY A 195 -42.89 -12.49 -13.03
C GLY A 195 -43.50 -12.24 -11.64
N LYS A 196 -43.92 -13.31 -10.96
CA LYS A 196 -44.51 -13.26 -9.60
C LYS A 196 -43.52 -12.86 -8.51
N THR A 197 -42.22 -12.96 -8.79
CA THR A 197 -41.13 -12.72 -7.81
C THR A 197 -40.47 -11.35 -7.99
N LYS A 198 -41.03 -10.48 -8.85
CA LYS A 198 -40.45 -9.17 -9.16
C LYS A 198 -40.39 -8.22 -7.94
N ASP A 199 -41.18 -8.51 -6.91
CA ASP A 199 -41.28 -7.71 -5.69
C ASP A 199 -40.49 -8.33 -4.50
N ASP A 200 -39.68 -9.38 -4.74
CA ASP A 200 -38.90 -10.08 -3.71
C ASP A 200 -37.68 -9.24 -3.24
N LEU A 201 -37.93 -8.31 -2.33
CA LEU A 201 -36.94 -7.39 -1.75
C LEU A 201 -36.97 -7.49 -0.21
N PHE A 202 -35.83 -7.78 0.41
CA PHE A 202 -35.73 -8.06 1.84
C PHE A 202 -34.77 -7.08 2.52
N LEU A 203 -35.24 -6.35 3.53
CA LEU A 203 -34.42 -5.42 4.32
C LEU A 203 -33.45 -6.20 5.22
N VAL A 204 -32.15 -5.95 5.10
CA VAL A 204 -31.10 -6.60 5.90
C VAL A 204 -30.34 -5.63 6.80
N VAL A 205 -30.34 -4.34 6.50
CA VAL A 205 -29.79 -3.32 7.41
C VAL A 205 -30.71 -2.11 7.43
N ASP A 206 -31.11 -1.68 8.63
CA ASP A 206 -31.99 -0.53 8.85
C ASP A 206 -31.26 0.82 8.81
N GLU A 207 -32.01 1.92 8.90
CA GLU A 207 -31.51 3.30 8.94
C GLU A 207 -30.56 3.60 10.13
N LYS A 208 -30.59 2.76 11.17
CA LYS A 208 -29.74 2.84 12.36
C LYS A 208 -28.49 1.97 12.25
N SER A 209 -28.25 1.36 11.08
CA SER A 209 -27.12 0.45 10.81
C SER A 209 -27.16 -0.86 11.62
N ASN A 210 -28.34 -1.36 11.99
CA ASN A 210 -28.50 -2.67 12.62
C ASN A 210 -28.71 -3.76 11.57
N PHE A 211 -27.98 -4.88 11.71
CA PHE A 211 -28.16 -6.04 10.84
C PHE A 211 -29.40 -6.86 11.25
N LEU A 212 -30.36 -7.00 10.33
CA LEU A 212 -31.64 -7.68 10.55
C LEU A 212 -31.56 -9.14 10.08
N MET A 213 -31.39 -10.06 11.04
CA MET A 213 -31.31 -11.50 10.77
C MET A 213 -32.58 -12.08 10.14
N ASP A 214 -33.74 -11.56 10.49
CA ASP A 214 -35.02 -12.01 9.96
C ASP A 214 -35.11 -11.78 8.43
N GLY A 215 -34.72 -10.58 7.97
CA GLY A 215 -34.69 -10.28 6.54
C GLY A 215 -33.68 -11.14 5.76
N TYR A 216 -32.52 -11.41 6.35
CA TYR A 216 -31.53 -12.32 5.76
C TYR A 216 -32.06 -13.76 5.64
N ARG A 217 -32.70 -14.29 6.70
CA ARG A 217 -33.31 -15.64 6.67
C ARG A 217 -34.40 -15.74 5.61
N LYS A 218 -35.31 -14.77 5.54
CA LYS A 218 -36.37 -14.70 4.53
C LYS A 218 -35.81 -14.65 3.11
N ALA A 219 -34.75 -13.87 2.87
CA ALA A 219 -34.08 -13.82 1.58
C ALA A 219 -33.48 -15.19 1.19
N LYS A 220 -32.85 -15.87 2.15
CA LYS A 220 -32.25 -17.21 1.95
C LYS A 220 -33.32 -18.26 1.67
N GLU A 221 -34.42 -18.26 2.42
CA GLU A 221 -35.57 -19.15 2.21
C GLU A 221 -36.21 -18.92 0.84
N ALA A 222 -36.46 -17.66 0.47
CA ALA A 222 -37.02 -17.29 -0.83
C ALA A 222 -36.13 -17.73 -1.99
N LYS A 223 -34.80 -17.74 -1.81
CA LYS A 223 -33.86 -18.23 -2.82
C LYS A 223 -33.80 -19.76 -2.87
N LEU A 224 -33.76 -20.44 -1.72
CA LEU A 224 -33.74 -21.90 -1.64
C LEU A 224 -35.01 -22.54 -2.23
N ALA A 225 -36.19 -21.96 -1.96
CA ALA A 225 -37.46 -22.44 -2.51
C ALA A 225 -37.50 -22.44 -4.06
N LYS A 226 -36.68 -21.59 -4.70
CA LYS A 226 -36.55 -21.50 -6.17
C LYS A 226 -35.59 -22.55 -6.73
N ASN A 227 -34.55 -22.92 -5.98
CA ASN A 227 -33.59 -23.94 -6.41
C ASN A 227 -34.19 -25.35 -6.39
N THR A 228 -35.22 -25.60 -5.57
CA THR A 228 -35.91 -26.90 -5.49
C THR A 228 -36.95 -27.15 -6.58
N THR A 229 -37.43 -26.13 -7.31
CA THR A 229 -38.63 -26.25 -8.17
C THR A 229 -38.39 -26.40 -9.68
N LYS A 230 -37.14 -26.52 -10.19
CA LYS A 230 -36.85 -26.88 -11.61
C LYS A 230 -35.37 -27.26 -11.78
N ASN A 231 -35.11 -28.45 -12.33
CA ASN A 231 -33.81 -28.97 -12.81
C ASN A 231 -32.56 -28.39 -12.13
N ALA A 232 -32.16 -29.05 -11.04
CA ALA A 232 -30.82 -28.99 -10.51
C ALA A 232 -29.78 -29.22 -11.63
N VAL A 233 -28.65 -28.54 -11.52
CA VAL A 233 -27.51 -28.52 -12.46
C VAL A 233 -27.61 -27.49 -13.60
N ARG A 234 -27.53 -26.20 -13.25
CA ARG A 234 -26.57 -25.30 -13.92
C ARG A 234 -25.91 -24.40 -12.89
N GLN A 235 -24.75 -24.84 -12.38
CA GLN A 235 -23.72 -23.95 -11.83
C GLN A 235 -23.14 -23.09 -12.96
N GLY A 236 -23.97 -22.21 -13.54
CA GLY A 236 -23.62 -21.41 -14.70
C GLY A 236 -24.06 -19.96 -14.54
N GLN A 237 -23.33 -19.07 -15.21
CA GLN A 237 -23.66 -17.66 -15.35
C GLN A 237 -25.13 -17.49 -15.84
N PHE A 238 -25.82 -16.46 -15.35
CA PHE A 238 -27.15 -16.10 -15.86
C PHE A 238 -27.10 -15.94 -17.37
N ASN A 239 -28.03 -16.57 -18.09
CA ASN A 239 -28.15 -16.36 -19.53
C ASN A 239 -28.75 -14.98 -19.82
N GLN A 240 -28.46 -14.39 -20.98
CA GLN A 240 -28.85 -13.01 -21.34
C GLN A 240 -30.37 -12.77 -21.23
N LYS A 241 -31.21 -13.74 -21.62
CA LYS A 241 -32.67 -13.65 -21.47
C LYS A 241 -33.14 -13.62 -20.00
N GLN A 242 -32.43 -14.33 -19.12
CA GLN A 242 -32.72 -14.34 -17.69
C GLN A 242 -32.33 -12.99 -17.06
N GLU A 243 -31.18 -12.43 -17.44
CA GLU A 243 -30.77 -11.09 -17.00
C GLU A 243 -31.76 -10.02 -17.46
N GLN A 244 -32.23 -10.08 -18.72
CA GLN A 244 -33.27 -9.19 -19.22
C GLN A 244 -34.55 -9.27 -18.37
N THR A 245 -35.05 -10.47 -18.12
CA THR A 245 -36.27 -10.65 -17.31
C THR A 245 -36.12 -10.11 -15.88
N LEU A 246 -34.94 -10.31 -15.29
CA LEU A 246 -34.60 -9.82 -13.96
C LEU A 246 -34.57 -8.29 -13.92
N TRP A 247 -33.83 -7.66 -14.83
CA TRP A 247 -33.68 -6.20 -14.87
C TRP A 247 -35.01 -5.50 -15.18
N VAL A 248 -35.77 -5.99 -16.16
CA VAL A 248 -37.10 -5.44 -16.49
C VAL A 248 -38.05 -5.53 -15.28
N GLY A 249 -38.06 -6.69 -14.60
CA GLY A 249 -38.85 -6.88 -13.38
C GLY A 249 -38.46 -5.92 -12.25
N LEU A 250 -37.15 -5.74 -12.04
CA LEU A 250 -36.61 -4.85 -11.01
C LEU A 250 -36.89 -3.38 -11.31
N ILE A 251 -36.73 -2.94 -12.56
CA ILE A 251 -37.06 -1.57 -12.97
C ILE A 251 -38.54 -1.26 -12.71
N HIS A 252 -39.44 -2.16 -13.11
CA HIS A 252 -40.87 -1.97 -12.87
C HIS A 252 -41.21 -1.88 -11.37
N HIS A 253 -40.54 -2.67 -10.54
CA HIS A 253 -40.65 -2.56 -9.08
C HIS A 253 -40.19 -1.19 -8.57
N LEU A 254 -39.07 -0.69 -9.07
CA LEU A 254 -38.49 0.60 -8.66
C LEU A 254 -39.35 1.79 -9.11
N GLU A 255 -39.92 1.75 -10.32
CA GLU A 255 -40.86 2.75 -10.81
C GLU A 255 -42.14 2.78 -9.98
N LYS A 256 -42.76 1.61 -9.75
CA LYS A 256 -43.96 1.47 -8.93
C LYS A 256 -43.76 2.05 -7.52
N ASN A 257 -42.59 1.85 -6.94
CA ASN A 257 -42.25 2.30 -5.58
C ASN A 257 -41.59 3.69 -5.54
N LYS A 258 -41.54 4.43 -6.67
CA LYS A 258 -40.93 5.77 -6.78
C LYS A 258 -39.49 5.84 -6.24
N LYS A 259 -38.68 4.82 -6.54
CA LYS A 259 -37.28 4.67 -6.08
C LYS A 259 -36.23 5.13 -7.11
N MET A 260 -36.65 5.73 -8.23
CA MET A 260 -35.78 6.34 -9.25
C MET A 260 -35.32 7.76 -8.83
N PRO A 261 -34.17 8.29 -9.30
CA PRO A 261 -33.21 7.66 -10.21
C PRO A 261 -32.27 6.66 -9.51
N VAL A 262 -31.67 5.78 -10.31
CA VAL A 262 -30.89 4.62 -9.86
C VAL A 262 -29.47 4.65 -10.45
N VAL A 263 -28.48 4.29 -9.63
CA VAL A 263 -27.13 3.93 -10.10
C VAL A 263 -26.89 2.45 -9.83
N ALA A 264 -26.62 1.68 -10.88
CA ALA A 264 -26.34 0.25 -10.81
C ALA A 264 -24.84 -0.02 -11.04
N PHE A 265 -24.12 -0.37 -9.98
CA PHE A 265 -22.72 -0.77 -10.05
C PHE A 265 -22.59 -2.22 -10.50
N THR A 266 -22.01 -2.42 -11.68
CA THR A 266 -21.84 -3.76 -12.27
C THR A 266 -20.41 -4.28 -12.23
N LEU A 267 -19.44 -3.40 -11.90
CA LEU A 267 -18.03 -3.71 -11.67
C LEU A 267 -17.29 -4.34 -12.87
N SER A 268 -17.89 -4.31 -14.06
CA SER A 268 -17.27 -4.72 -15.32
C SER A 268 -17.81 -3.87 -16.47
N ARG A 269 -16.91 -3.43 -17.35
CA ARG A 269 -17.26 -2.62 -18.54
C ARG A 269 -18.23 -3.36 -19.44
N ASN A 270 -17.94 -4.63 -19.75
CA ASN A 270 -18.78 -5.44 -20.64
C ASN A 270 -20.14 -5.74 -20.00
N ARG A 271 -20.19 -5.92 -18.67
CA ARG A 271 -21.47 -6.09 -17.97
C ARG A 271 -22.32 -4.82 -17.96
N CYS A 272 -21.71 -3.63 -17.90
CA CYS A 272 -22.45 -2.37 -18.04
C CYS A 272 -23.20 -2.34 -19.38
N ASP A 273 -22.49 -2.60 -20.48
CA ASP A 273 -23.07 -2.58 -21.82
C ASP A 273 -24.16 -3.66 -21.99
N ASN A 274 -23.89 -4.88 -21.53
CA ASN A 274 -24.84 -6.00 -21.62
C ASN A 274 -26.12 -5.73 -20.82
N ASN A 275 -26.00 -5.16 -19.60
CA ASN A 275 -27.16 -4.83 -18.77
C ASN A 275 -27.97 -3.67 -19.37
N ALA A 276 -27.31 -2.68 -19.98
CA ALA A 276 -28.00 -1.61 -20.70
C ALA A 276 -28.75 -2.16 -21.92
N ASN A 277 -28.11 -3.03 -22.72
CA ASN A 277 -28.71 -3.70 -23.86
C ASN A 277 -29.93 -4.55 -23.45
N ALA A 278 -29.87 -5.20 -22.28
CA ALA A 278 -30.97 -5.98 -21.74
C ALA A 278 -32.22 -5.12 -21.42
N LEU A 279 -32.04 -3.82 -21.16
CA LEU A 279 -33.14 -2.87 -20.89
C LEU A 279 -33.61 -2.09 -22.12
N MET A 280 -33.10 -2.38 -23.32
CA MET A 280 -33.51 -1.68 -24.54
C MET A 280 -34.96 -1.91 -24.95
N SER A 281 -35.67 -2.86 -24.34
CA SER A 281 -37.13 -3.01 -24.50
C SER A 281 -37.94 -2.03 -23.64
N CYS A 282 -37.32 -1.41 -22.64
CA CYS A 282 -37.96 -0.44 -21.75
C CYS A 282 -37.72 0.99 -22.25
N ASP A 283 -38.62 1.88 -21.84
CA ASP A 283 -38.56 3.30 -22.12
C ASP A 283 -38.99 4.06 -20.87
N LEU A 284 -38.03 4.76 -20.25
CA LEU A 284 -38.19 5.40 -18.95
C LEU A 284 -38.36 6.93 -19.09
N THR A 285 -38.53 7.41 -20.31
CA THR A 285 -38.57 8.85 -20.63
C THR A 285 -39.89 9.26 -21.24
N THR A 286 -40.33 10.48 -20.94
CA THR A 286 -41.48 11.09 -21.60
C THR A 286 -41.10 11.64 -22.99
N PRO A 287 -42.06 11.89 -23.89
CA PRO A 287 -41.77 12.52 -25.18
C PRO A 287 -41.04 13.87 -25.09
N SER A 288 -41.34 14.70 -24.07
CA SER A 288 -40.65 15.98 -23.86
C SER A 288 -39.20 15.78 -23.41
N GLU A 289 -38.97 14.85 -22.48
CA GLU A 289 -37.63 14.48 -22.03
C GLU A 289 -36.80 13.95 -23.20
N LYS A 290 -37.37 13.11 -24.05
CA LYS A 290 -36.69 12.60 -25.26
C LYS A 290 -36.29 13.71 -26.22
N TYR A 291 -37.19 14.66 -26.48
CA TYR A 291 -36.87 15.81 -27.33
C TYR A 291 -35.70 16.59 -26.74
N PHE A 292 -35.75 16.91 -25.44
CA PHE A 292 -34.67 17.63 -24.77
C PHE A 292 -33.35 16.86 -24.83
N ILE A 293 -33.37 15.55 -24.52
CA ILE A 293 -32.18 14.69 -24.56
C ILE A 293 -31.58 14.70 -25.96
N ASN A 294 -32.41 14.55 -27.00
CA ASN A 294 -31.92 14.52 -28.38
C ASN A 294 -31.34 15.87 -28.80
N SER A 295 -32.03 16.98 -28.52
CA SER A 295 -31.55 18.34 -28.81
C SER A 295 -30.25 18.65 -28.07
N PHE A 296 -30.16 18.30 -26.78
CA PHE A 296 -28.95 18.46 -25.98
C PHE A 296 -27.79 17.62 -26.53
N PHE A 297 -28.05 16.35 -26.87
CA PHE A 297 -27.05 15.43 -27.41
C PHE A 297 -26.50 15.93 -28.76
N GLN A 298 -27.38 16.37 -29.66
CA GLN A 298 -26.98 16.93 -30.95
C GLN A 298 -26.14 18.20 -30.80
N LEU A 299 -26.51 19.09 -29.89
CA LEU A 299 -25.74 20.31 -29.63
C LEU A 299 -24.33 20.00 -29.08
N CYS A 300 -24.20 18.99 -28.20
CA CYS A 300 -22.90 18.52 -27.75
C CYS A 300 -22.07 17.92 -28.92
N LEU A 301 -22.70 17.14 -29.80
CA LEU A 301 -22.03 16.51 -30.95
C LEU A 301 -21.59 17.50 -32.04
N GLN A 302 -22.16 18.71 -32.10
CA GLN A 302 -21.70 19.74 -33.03
C GLN A 302 -20.21 20.09 -32.86
N LYS A 303 -19.66 19.85 -31.65
CA LYS A 303 -18.23 20.03 -31.36
C LYS A 303 -17.33 18.96 -31.97
N LEU A 304 -17.88 17.82 -32.40
CA LEU A 304 -17.14 16.74 -33.05
C LEU A 304 -17.19 16.88 -34.57
N LYS A 305 -16.21 16.31 -35.27
CA LYS A 305 -16.21 16.23 -36.73
C LYS A 305 -17.33 15.28 -37.22
N PRO A 306 -17.89 15.49 -38.43
CA PRO A 306 -18.95 14.64 -38.98
C PRO A 306 -18.71 13.12 -38.91
N PRO A 307 -17.53 12.55 -39.28
CA PRO A 307 -17.30 11.11 -39.16
C PRO A 307 -17.33 10.60 -37.71
N ASP A 308 -16.92 11.43 -36.75
CA ASP A 308 -16.90 11.08 -35.32
C ASP A 308 -18.31 11.06 -34.70
N ARG A 309 -19.29 11.75 -35.32
CA ARG A 309 -20.69 11.79 -34.84
C ARG A 309 -21.45 10.50 -35.10
N ILE A 310 -21.00 9.70 -36.06
CA ILE A 310 -21.66 8.45 -36.48
C ILE A 310 -20.93 7.19 -35.99
N LEU A 311 -20.00 7.33 -35.05
CA LEU A 311 -19.32 6.18 -34.46
C LEU A 311 -20.34 5.24 -33.81
N PRO A 312 -20.14 3.90 -33.88
CA PRO A 312 -21.07 2.92 -33.31
C PRO A 312 -21.39 3.19 -31.83
N GLN A 313 -20.39 3.52 -31.02
CA GLN A 313 -20.57 3.85 -29.61
C GLN A 313 -21.43 5.11 -29.40
N VAL A 314 -21.28 6.14 -30.24
CA VAL A 314 -22.08 7.38 -30.16
C VAL A 314 -23.55 7.08 -30.41
N ILE A 315 -23.84 6.29 -31.45
CA ILE A 315 -25.21 5.89 -31.80
C ILE A 315 -25.82 5.03 -30.69
N GLN A 316 -25.06 4.07 -30.16
CA GLN A 316 -25.51 3.21 -29.07
C GLN A 316 -25.86 4.03 -27.81
N VAL A 317 -24.97 4.94 -27.40
CA VAL A 317 -25.20 5.78 -26.22
C VAL A 317 -26.38 6.73 -26.44
N GLN A 318 -26.53 7.32 -27.63
CA GLN A 318 -27.70 8.15 -27.98
C GLN A 318 -29.01 7.37 -27.81
N ASN A 319 -29.08 6.15 -28.36
CA ASN A 319 -30.26 5.29 -28.28
C ASN A 319 -30.60 4.89 -26.84
N CYS A 320 -29.58 4.64 -26.00
CA CYS A 320 -29.78 4.35 -24.57
C CYS A 320 -30.32 5.58 -23.84
N LEU A 321 -29.70 6.75 -24.05
CA LEU A 321 -30.06 8.00 -23.38
C LEU A 321 -31.49 8.43 -23.73
N GLN A 322 -31.91 8.25 -24.99
CA GLN A 322 -33.30 8.50 -25.42
C GLN A 322 -34.34 7.61 -24.74
N ARG A 323 -33.93 6.57 -24.01
CA ARG A 323 -34.82 5.72 -23.20
C ARG A 323 -34.63 5.95 -21.70
N GLY A 324 -33.81 6.93 -21.31
CA GLY A 324 -33.47 7.22 -19.92
C GLY A 324 -32.43 6.27 -19.33
N ILE A 325 -31.69 5.54 -20.16
CA ILE A 325 -30.67 4.56 -19.75
C ILE A 325 -29.28 5.15 -20.03
N GLY A 326 -28.42 5.20 -19.01
CA GLY A 326 -27.05 5.67 -19.13
C GLY A 326 -26.03 4.56 -18.92
N ILE A 327 -24.85 4.71 -19.53
CA ILE A 327 -23.68 3.84 -19.36
C ILE A 327 -22.49 4.71 -18.97
N HIS A 328 -21.76 4.31 -17.91
CA HIS A 328 -20.57 5.03 -17.44
C HIS A 328 -19.44 4.08 -17.01
N HIS A 329 -18.40 3.99 -17.83
CA HIS A 329 -17.16 3.31 -17.48
C HIS A 329 -16.00 3.86 -18.30
N SER A 330 -14.77 3.50 -17.97
CA SER A 330 -13.55 4.02 -18.61
C SER A 330 -13.39 3.68 -20.10
N GLY A 331 -14.27 2.86 -20.67
CA GLY A 331 -14.26 2.49 -22.09
C GLY A 331 -15.18 3.37 -22.96
N ILE A 332 -16.06 4.14 -22.33
CA ILE A 332 -16.88 5.13 -23.03
C ILE A 332 -16.03 6.38 -23.30
N LEU A 333 -16.17 6.94 -24.50
CA LEU A 333 -15.50 8.17 -24.94
C LEU A 333 -15.68 9.30 -23.92
N PRO A 334 -14.64 10.12 -23.64
CA PRO A 334 -14.71 11.20 -22.65
C PRO A 334 -15.92 12.12 -22.81
N ILE A 335 -16.16 12.64 -24.02
CA ILE A 335 -17.30 13.53 -24.29
C ILE A 335 -18.65 12.87 -24.00
N LEU A 336 -18.80 11.58 -24.31
CA LEU A 336 -20.04 10.84 -24.06
C LEU A 336 -20.26 10.61 -22.55
N LYS A 337 -19.20 10.34 -21.78
CA LYS A 337 -19.29 10.24 -20.32
C LYS A 337 -19.79 11.55 -19.71
N GLU A 338 -19.25 12.68 -20.14
CA GLU A 338 -19.68 13.99 -19.65
C GLU A 338 -21.14 14.29 -20.01
N ILE A 339 -21.60 13.90 -21.20
CA ILE A 339 -23.02 14.01 -21.59
C ILE A 339 -23.91 13.17 -20.65
N VAL A 340 -23.54 11.91 -20.41
CA VAL A 340 -24.29 11.00 -19.53
C VAL A 340 -24.35 11.58 -18.11
N GLU A 341 -23.23 12.07 -17.59
CA GLU A 341 -23.15 12.74 -16.29
C GLU A 341 -24.07 13.97 -16.22
N MET A 342 -23.97 14.87 -17.21
CA MET A 342 -24.77 16.09 -17.28
C MET A 342 -26.28 15.82 -17.40
N LEU A 343 -26.68 14.75 -18.10
CA LEU A 343 -28.09 14.34 -18.21
C LEU A 343 -28.58 13.62 -16.93
N PHE A 344 -27.71 12.86 -16.28
CA PHE A 344 -28.00 12.22 -14.99
C PHE A 344 -28.20 13.26 -13.88
N ALA A 345 -27.34 14.29 -13.82
CA ALA A 345 -27.47 15.40 -12.88
C ALA A 345 -28.79 16.17 -13.06
N ARG A 346 -29.31 16.25 -14.29
CA ARG A 346 -30.62 16.85 -14.61
C ARG A 346 -31.81 15.91 -14.36
N GLY A 347 -31.57 14.66 -13.96
CA GLY A 347 -32.62 13.67 -13.70
C GLY A 347 -33.27 13.10 -14.97
N LEU A 348 -32.66 13.28 -16.14
CA LEU A 348 -33.14 12.75 -17.42
C LEU A 348 -32.72 11.29 -17.63
N VAL A 349 -31.55 10.91 -17.12
CA VAL A 349 -31.13 9.51 -17.02
C VAL A 349 -31.73 8.92 -15.75
N LYS A 350 -32.64 7.96 -15.90
CA LYS A 350 -33.38 7.34 -14.78
C LYS A 350 -32.61 6.16 -14.19
N ILE A 351 -31.90 5.40 -15.01
CA ILE A 351 -30.96 4.35 -14.58
C ILE A 351 -29.59 4.54 -15.22
N LEU A 352 -28.55 4.50 -14.41
CA LEU A 352 -27.16 4.58 -14.84
C LEU A 352 -26.42 3.28 -14.49
N PHE A 353 -25.94 2.55 -15.50
CA PHE A 353 -25.02 1.43 -15.29
C PHE A 353 -23.59 1.95 -15.22
N ALA A 354 -22.92 1.71 -14.10
CA ALA A 354 -21.60 2.26 -13.86
C ALA A 354 -20.58 1.25 -13.31
N THR A 355 -19.30 1.53 -13.56
CA THR A 355 -18.18 0.96 -12.81
C THR A 355 -17.84 1.81 -11.58
N GLU A 356 -16.97 1.28 -10.71
CA GLU A 356 -16.48 1.95 -9.49
C GLU A 356 -15.96 3.38 -9.74
N THR A 357 -15.37 3.61 -10.91
CA THR A 357 -14.87 4.93 -11.36
C THR A 357 -15.89 6.05 -11.26
N PHE A 358 -17.20 5.76 -11.36
CA PHE A 358 -18.24 6.78 -11.19
C PHE A 358 -18.37 7.22 -9.72
N ALA A 359 -18.31 6.27 -8.78
CA ALA A 359 -18.37 6.57 -7.35
C ALA A 359 -17.16 7.37 -6.87
N MET A 360 -16.03 7.20 -7.54
CA MET A 360 -14.79 7.95 -7.31
C MET A 360 -14.77 9.31 -8.00
N GLY A 361 -15.19 9.38 -9.26
CA GLY A 361 -14.84 10.48 -10.16
C GLY A 361 -15.78 11.68 -10.15
N VAL A 362 -17.03 11.54 -9.67
CA VAL A 362 -18.07 12.57 -9.87
C VAL A 362 -19.00 12.65 -8.66
N ASN A 363 -19.42 13.87 -8.30
CA ASN A 363 -20.38 14.07 -7.22
C ASN A 363 -21.85 14.07 -7.70
N MET A 364 -22.40 12.89 -8.01
CA MET A 364 -23.78 12.75 -8.49
C MET A 364 -24.58 11.73 -7.64
N PRO A 365 -25.41 12.19 -6.69
CA PRO A 365 -26.22 11.31 -5.85
C PRO A 365 -27.47 10.80 -6.59
N ALA A 366 -27.87 9.57 -6.27
CA ALA A 366 -29.07 8.90 -6.74
C ALA A 366 -30.02 8.62 -5.58
N LYS A 367 -31.29 8.30 -5.86
CA LYS A 367 -32.21 7.86 -4.79
C LYS A 367 -31.90 6.43 -4.34
N THR A 368 -31.55 5.59 -5.30
CA THR A 368 -31.25 4.17 -5.09
C THR A 368 -29.91 3.80 -5.71
N VAL A 369 -29.13 2.98 -5.01
CA VAL A 369 -27.91 2.34 -5.53
C VAL A 369 -28.13 0.83 -5.59
N ILE A 370 -27.72 0.20 -6.69
CA ILE A 370 -27.83 -1.24 -6.91
C ILE A 370 -26.44 -1.83 -7.12
N PHE A 371 -26.16 -2.95 -6.48
CA PHE A 371 -24.97 -3.77 -6.72
C PHE A 371 -25.36 -5.01 -7.51
N ASP A 372 -24.83 -5.15 -8.73
CA ASP A 372 -25.00 -6.35 -9.57
C ASP A 372 -24.30 -7.58 -8.98
N SER A 373 -23.21 -7.34 -8.24
CA SER A 373 -22.34 -8.35 -7.63
C SER A 373 -21.69 -7.79 -6.36
N THR A 374 -21.41 -8.67 -5.39
CA THR A 374 -20.60 -8.36 -4.20
C THR A 374 -19.10 -8.67 -4.39
N LYS A 375 -18.75 -9.27 -5.53
CA LYS A 375 -17.37 -9.63 -5.90
C LYS A 375 -16.89 -8.80 -7.09
N LYS A 376 -15.62 -8.42 -7.07
CA LYS A 376 -14.90 -7.77 -8.18
C LYS A 376 -13.61 -8.51 -8.52
N PHE A 377 -13.17 -8.36 -9.75
CA PHE A 377 -11.87 -8.83 -10.20
C PHE A 377 -10.86 -7.68 -10.08
N ASP A 378 -9.77 -7.90 -9.34
CA ASP A 378 -8.73 -6.88 -9.09
C ASP A 378 -7.54 -6.98 -10.07
N GLY A 379 -7.65 -7.80 -11.11
CA GLY A 379 -6.55 -8.08 -12.05
C GLY A 379 -5.92 -9.44 -11.83
N GLN A 380 -5.98 -9.97 -10.61
CA GLN A 380 -5.43 -11.28 -10.25
C GLN A 380 -6.50 -12.26 -9.81
N THR A 381 -7.39 -11.84 -8.90
CA THR A 381 -8.38 -12.72 -8.28
C THR A 381 -9.78 -12.08 -8.23
N SER A 382 -10.80 -12.93 -8.13
CA SER A 382 -12.17 -12.48 -7.86
C SER A 382 -12.39 -12.43 -6.36
N ARG A 383 -12.35 -11.21 -5.78
CA ARG A 383 -12.47 -10.97 -4.34
C ARG A 383 -13.74 -10.22 -3.98
N LEU A 384 -14.13 -10.27 -2.71
CA LEU A 384 -15.23 -9.46 -2.18
C LEU A 384 -14.86 -7.97 -2.18
N LEU A 385 -15.90 -7.13 -2.30
CA LEU A 385 -15.76 -5.69 -2.10
C LEU A 385 -15.30 -5.40 -0.68
N GLN A 386 -14.31 -4.51 -0.55
CA GLN A 386 -13.88 -4.03 0.75
C GLN A 386 -14.90 -3.04 1.33
N PRO A 387 -14.95 -2.88 2.67
CA PRO A 387 -15.90 -1.98 3.31
C PRO A 387 -15.80 -0.52 2.82
N ALA A 388 -14.59 -0.05 2.51
CA ALA A 388 -14.35 1.30 1.97
C ALA A 388 -14.96 1.47 0.57
N GLU A 389 -14.68 0.53 -0.34
CA GLU A 389 -15.22 0.50 -1.72
C GLU A 389 -16.75 0.48 -1.69
N TYR A 390 -17.32 -0.38 -0.84
CA TYR A 390 -18.77 -0.48 -0.65
C TYR A 390 -19.37 0.82 -0.12
N THR A 391 -18.77 1.40 0.93
CA THR A 391 -19.26 2.64 1.55
C THR A 391 -19.21 3.82 0.58
N GLN A 392 -18.19 3.89 -0.28
CA GLN A 392 -18.09 4.95 -1.30
C GLN A 392 -19.19 4.82 -2.37
N MET A 393 -19.44 3.60 -2.86
CA MET A 393 -20.48 3.33 -3.84
C MET A 393 -21.90 3.48 -3.26
N ALA A 394 -22.19 2.84 -2.13
CA ALA A 394 -23.46 2.97 -1.40
C ALA A 394 -23.68 4.40 -0.90
N GLY A 395 -22.58 5.13 -0.66
CA GLY A 395 -22.50 6.57 -0.40
C GLY A 395 -23.28 7.43 -1.39
N ARG A 396 -23.49 6.96 -2.62
CA ARG A 396 -24.23 7.68 -3.66
C ARG A 396 -25.75 7.58 -3.53
N ALA A 397 -26.29 6.73 -2.66
CA ALA A 397 -27.74 6.63 -2.42
C ALA A 397 -28.25 7.71 -1.45
N GLY A 398 -29.43 8.28 -1.74
CA GLY A 398 -30.07 9.32 -0.94
C GLY A 398 -29.55 10.72 -1.26
N ARG A 399 -30.43 11.57 -1.79
CA ARG A 399 -30.12 12.96 -2.15
C ARG A 399 -30.51 13.89 -0.99
N ARG A 400 -29.55 14.65 -0.49
CA ARG A 400 -29.75 15.62 0.61
C ARG A 400 -30.85 16.62 0.23
N GLY A 401 -31.84 16.79 1.10
CA GLY A 401 -32.97 17.71 0.89
C GLY A 401 -34.12 17.17 0.03
N LEU A 402 -33.93 16.04 -0.68
CA LEU A 402 -34.96 15.45 -1.54
C LEU A 402 -35.47 14.10 -1.01
N ASP A 403 -34.57 13.26 -0.49
CA ASP A 403 -34.88 11.92 -0.02
C ASP A 403 -34.74 11.83 1.51
N LYS A 404 -35.67 11.12 2.18
CA LYS A 404 -35.59 10.84 3.62
C LYS A 404 -34.50 9.81 3.93
N ASN A 405 -34.53 8.69 3.21
CA ASN A 405 -33.61 7.56 3.36
C ASN A 405 -33.10 7.17 1.96
N GLY A 406 -31.83 6.79 1.86
CA GLY A 406 -31.22 6.24 0.64
C GLY A 406 -31.40 4.72 0.58
N THR A 407 -31.80 4.19 -0.58
CA THR A 407 -32.03 2.75 -0.73
C THR A 407 -30.83 2.08 -1.42
N VAL A 408 -30.32 1.01 -0.83
CA VAL A 408 -29.23 0.21 -1.40
C VAL A 408 -29.70 -1.21 -1.63
N ILE A 409 -29.55 -1.74 -2.83
CA ILE A 409 -30.03 -3.08 -3.21
C ILE A 409 -28.86 -3.93 -3.69
N ILE A 410 -28.70 -5.13 -3.17
CA ILE A 410 -27.73 -6.12 -3.63
C ILE A 410 -28.49 -7.23 -4.37
N ILE A 411 -28.17 -7.46 -5.64
CA ILE A 411 -28.81 -8.49 -6.45
C ILE A 411 -28.21 -9.86 -6.11
N CYS A 412 -29.04 -10.80 -5.67
CA CYS A 412 -28.64 -12.18 -5.39
C CYS A 412 -28.93 -13.07 -6.61
N LYS A 413 -28.04 -13.02 -7.62
CA LYS A 413 -28.17 -13.81 -8.86
C LYS A 413 -28.08 -15.31 -8.61
N VAL A 414 -26.93 -15.81 -8.15
CA VAL A 414 -26.70 -17.24 -7.93
C VAL A 414 -27.21 -17.66 -6.56
N ASP A 415 -26.56 -17.15 -5.50
CA ASP A 415 -26.91 -17.42 -4.11
C ASP A 415 -26.96 -16.12 -3.30
N VAL A 416 -27.52 -16.22 -2.09
CA VAL A 416 -27.41 -15.15 -1.09
C VAL A 416 -25.99 -15.19 -0.50
N PRO A 417 -25.22 -14.08 -0.53
CA PRO A 417 -23.90 -14.04 0.07
C PRO A 417 -23.93 -14.40 1.57
N SER A 418 -22.82 -14.90 2.12
CA SER A 418 -22.81 -15.33 3.51
C SER A 418 -23.04 -14.16 4.47
N GLU A 419 -23.59 -14.47 5.66
CA GLU A 419 -23.86 -13.46 6.68
C GLU A 419 -22.59 -12.71 7.10
N SER A 420 -21.48 -13.43 7.30
CA SER A 420 -20.19 -12.84 7.67
C SER A 420 -19.67 -11.90 6.60
N ASP A 421 -19.79 -12.28 5.33
CA ASP A 421 -19.32 -11.46 4.20
C ASP A 421 -20.16 -10.18 4.08
N LEU A 422 -21.49 -10.29 4.21
CA LEU A 422 -22.38 -9.12 4.17
C LEU A 422 -22.16 -8.18 5.35
N ARG A 423 -22.04 -8.72 6.57
CA ARG A 423 -21.77 -7.91 7.76
C ARG A 423 -20.44 -7.19 7.63
N ASN A 424 -19.39 -7.89 7.19
CA ASN A 424 -18.08 -7.27 7.00
C ASN A 424 -18.12 -6.20 5.89
N MET A 425 -18.74 -6.49 4.75
CA MET A 425 -18.82 -5.54 3.63
C MET A 425 -19.65 -4.29 3.96
N ILE A 426 -20.80 -4.43 4.65
CA ILE A 426 -21.74 -3.33 4.91
C ILE A 426 -21.40 -2.56 6.19
N LEU A 427 -21.09 -3.27 7.27
CA LEU A 427 -20.88 -2.70 8.61
C LEU A 427 -19.41 -2.73 9.05
N GLY A 428 -18.51 -3.22 8.19
CA GLY A 428 -17.07 -3.26 8.46
C GLY A 428 -16.50 -1.87 8.68
N LYS A 429 -15.42 -1.82 9.46
CA LYS A 429 -14.71 -0.56 9.70
C LYS A 429 -14.04 -0.10 8.40
N PRO A 430 -14.12 1.20 8.05
CA PRO A 430 -13.34 1.76 6.95
C PRO A 430 -11.84 1.50 7.16
N MET A 431 -11.10 1.39 6.05
CA MET A 431 -9.65 1.22 6.10
C MET A 431 -8.98 2.40 6.80
N ARG A 432 -7.89 2.12 7.53
CA ARG A 432 -7.03 3.17 8.09
C ARG A 432 -6.31 3.88 6.95
N LEU A 433 -6.00 5.15 7.15
CA LEU A 433 -5.02 5.84 6.31
C LEU A 433 -3.66 5.18 6.55
N GLU A 434 -3.12 4.58 5.50
CA GLU A 434 -1.80 3.95 5.47
C GLU A 434 -0.94 4.64 4.41
N SER A 435 0.32 4.88 4.74
CA SER A 435 1.28 5.52 3.85
C SER A 435 1.58 4.63 2.65
N GLN A 436 1.56 5.22 1.46
CA GLN A 436 2.02 4.60 0.21
C GLN A 436 3.34 5.25 -0.25
N PHE A 437 4.06 5.90 0.67
CA PHE A 437 5.31 6.58 0.35
C PHE A 437 6.36 5.60 -0.17
N ARG A 438 6.86 5.89 -1.36
CA ARG A 438 7.91 5.14 -2.06
C ARG A 438 8.92 6.10 -2.67
N LEU A 439 10.15 5.64 -2.82
CA LEU A 439 11.21 6.43 -3.42
C LEU A 439 11.17 6.27 -4.95
N THR A 440 10.77 7.30 -5.69
CA THR A 440 10.89 7.29 -7.16
C THR A 440 12.26 7.85 -7.58
N TYR A 441 12.80 7.44 -8.74
CA TYR A 441 14.07 7.99 -9.22
C TYR A 441 13.91 9.48 -9.52
N ALA A 442 12.77 9.88 -10.08
CA ALA A 442 12.42 11.28 -10.28
C ALA A 442 12.53 12.08 -8.98
N MET A 443 11.92 11.63 -7.88
CA MET A 443 12.01 12.35 -6.58
C MET A 443 13.46 12.48 -6.10
N ILE A 444 14.25 11.41 -6.17
CA ILE A 444 15.66 11.45 -5.75
C ILE A 444 16.44 12.48 -6.57
N LEU A 445 16.31 12.44 -7.90
CA LEU A 445 16.99 13.37 -8.80
C LEU A 445 16.56 14.82 -8.59
N TYR A 446 15.27 15.07 -8.36
CA TYR A 446 14.76 16.41 -8.07
C TYR A 446 15.32 16.98 -6.76
N LEU A 447 15.30 16.19 -5.69
CA LEU A 447 15.79 16.63 -4.38
C LEU A 447 17.31 16.86 -4.38
N LEU A 448 18.07 16.02 -5.10
CA LEU A 448 19.51 16.23 -5.31
C LEU A 448 19.79 17.48 -6.16
N ARG A 449 18.88 17.88 -7.06
CA ARG A 449 19.04 19.07 -7.93
C ARG A 449 18.80 20.40 -7.20
N VAL A 450 17.79 20.45 -6.33
CA VAL A 450 17.26 21.72 -5.78
C VAL A 450 17.91 22.11 -4.45
N GLU A 451 18.56 21.17 -3.74
CA GLU A 451 19.28 21.34 -2.46
C GLU A 451 18.50 22.00 -1.29
N LEU A 452 17.24 22.42 -1.47
CA LEU A 452 16.40 22.99 -0.41
C LEU A 452 16.04 21.97 0.67
N VAL A 453 15.81 20.72 0.27
CA VAL A 453 15.39 19.61 1.13
C VAL A 453 16.16 18.35 0.71
N THR A 454 16.80 17.68 1.67
CA THR A 454 17.49 16.41 1.41
C THR A 454 16.52 15.24 1.32
N VAL A 455 16.89 14.19 0.59
CA VAL A 455 16.07 12.97 0.47
C VAL A 455 15.84 12.32 1.83
N GLU A 456 16.83 12.35 2.71
CA GLU A 456 16.72 11.82 4.07
C GLU A 456 15.71 12.60 4.91
N ASN A 457 15.67 13.92 4.77
CA ASN A 457 14.66 14.72 5.45
C ASN A 457 13.26 14.43 4.89
N MET A 458 13.13 14.24 3.57
CA MET A 458 11.87 13.83 2.96
C MET A 458 11.38 12.48 3.54
N MET A 459 12.27 11.48 3.62
CA MET A 459 11.97 10.18 4.22
C MET A 459 11.61 10.30 5.71
N LEU A 460 12.35 11.09 6.48
CA LEU A 460 12.10 11.32 7.91
C LEU A 460 10.72 11.94 8.15
N HIS A 461 10.29 12.82 7.25
CA HIS A 461 9.00 13.51 7.33
C HIS A 461 7.84 12.73 6.69
N SER A 462 8.10 11.59 6.05
CA SER A 462 7.05 10.69 5.52
C SER A 462 6.10 10.20 6.61
N PHE A 463 4.86 9.88 6.21
CA PHE A 463 3.89 9.33 7.16
C PHE A 463 4.29 7.93 7.62
N ARG A 464 4.96 7.16 6.75
CA ARG A 464 5.52 5.83 7.04
C ARG A 464 6.48 5.79 8.24
N GLU A 465 7.38 6.78 8.35
CA GLU A 465 8.36 6.83 9.44
C GLU A 465 7.86 7.62 10.68
N PHE A 466 6.59 8.06 10.66
CA PHE A 466 6.05 8.94 11.69
C PHE A 466 6.12 8.35 13.10
N GLU A 467 5.73 7.08 13.28
CA GLU A 467 5.78 6.42 14.58
C GLU A 467 7.19 6.38 15.17
N LYS A 468 8.20 6.08 14.34
CA LYS A 468 9.61 6.09 14.77
C LYS A 468 10.07 7.50 15.10
N ARG A 469 9.69 8.49 14.28
CA ARG A 469 10.02 9.89 14.51
C ARG A 469 9.43 10.42 15.82
N GLN A 470 8.28 9.92 16.26
CA GLN A 470 7.71 10.30 17.56
C GLN A 470 8.56 9.84 18.75
N LYS A 471 9.25 8.70 18.63
CA LYS A 471 10.15 8.15 19.66
C LYS A 471 11.56 8.75 19.60
N LEU A 472 11.92 9.42 18.49
CA LEU A 472 13.25 10.00 18.28
C LEU A 472 13.71 10.96 19.40
N PRO A 473 12.87 11.85 19.98
CA PRO A 473 13.29 12.70 21.09
C PRO A 473 13.66 11.91 22.35
N GLU A 474 12.92 10.85 22.65
CA GLU A 474 13.20 9.95 23.78
C GLU A 474 14.54 9.24 23.55
N SER A 475 14.75 8.66 22.35
CA SER A 475 16.01 8.01 21.98
C SER A 475 17.20 8.98 22.01
N LYS A 476 17.03 10.24 21.59
CA LYS A 476 18.09 11.28 21.68
C LYS A 476 18.44 11.64 23.12
N SER A 477 17.44 11.73 24.00
CA SER A 477 17.67 11.97 25.43
C SER A 477 18.38 10.80 26.09
N GLU A 478 18.00 9.56 25.76
CA GLU A 478 18.68 8.37 26.26
C GLU A 478 20.12 8.26 25.75
N LEU A 479 20.36 8.58 24.47
CA LEU A 479 21.69 8.64 23.87
C LEU A 479 22.58 9.63 24.62
N SER A 480 22.10 10.85 24.87
CA SER A 480 22.86 11.87 25.61
C SER A 480 23.23 11.39 27.01
N ARG A 481 22.30 10.71 27.70
CA ARG A 481 22.55 10.12 29.04
C ARG A 481 23.58 8.99 29.00
N MET A 482 23.58 8.17 27.94
CA MET A 482 24.56 7.10 27.77
C MET A 482 25.94 7.61 27.37
N GLU A 483 26.02 8.66 26.55
CA GLU A 483 27.28 9.35 26.23
C GLU A 483 27.91 9.95 27.48
N GLU A 484 27.11 10.59 28.33
CA GLU A 484 27.57 11.09 29.63
C GLU A 484 28.08 9.95 30.53
N LYS A 485 27.34 8.83 30.59
CA LYS A 485 27.75 7.65 31.37
C LYS A 485 29.10 7.09 30.90
N ILE A 486 29.32 6.98 29.59
CA ILE A 486 30.58 6.50 29.01
C ILE A 486 31.72 7.49 29.27
N SER A 487 31.47 8.79 29.16
CA SER A 487 32.49 9.82 29.44
C SER A 487 33.00 9.81 30.88
N LYS A 488 32.19 9.30 31.83
CA LYS A 488 32.55 9.14 33.24
C LYS A 488 33.26 7.83 33.55
N LEU A 489 33.36 6.90 32.59
CA LEU A 489 34.10 5.65 32.78
C LEU A 489 35.60 5.91 32.60
N ASN A 490 36.41 5.47 33.56
CA ASN A 490 37.86 5.54 33.48
C ASN A 490 38.39 4.71 32.28
N GLU A 491 39.61 5.00 31.84
CA GLU A 491 40.31 4.15 30.88
C GLU A 491 40.52 2.75 31.47
N LEU A 492 40.31 1.73 30.63
CA LEU A 492 40.59 0.35 30.99
C LEU A 492 42.11 0.17 31.16
N SER A 493 42.49 -0.52 32.22
CA SER A 493 43.87 -0.96 32.44
C SER A 493 44.38 -1.82 31.28
N GLU A 494 45.70 -1.78 31.02
CA GLU A 494 46.28 -2.49 29.87
C GLU A 494 46.02 -4.01 29.88
N HIS A 495 45.96 -4.61 31.06
CA HIS A 495 45.70 -6.05 31.22
C HIS A 495 44.27 -6.47 30.84
N LEU A 496 43.31 -5.53 30.78
CA LEU A 496 41.92 -5.82 30.37
C LEU A 496 41.70 -5.69 28.85
N LYS A 497 42.63 -5.09 28.11
CA LYS A 497 42.51 -4.91 26.65
C LYS A 497 42.35 -6.25 25.90
N PRO A 498 43.09 -7.34 26.24
CA PRO A 498 42.87 -8.65 25.61
C PRO A 498 41.49 -9.25 25.92
N LEU A 499 40.91 -8.96 27.09
CA LEU A 499 39.57 -9.41 27.45
C LEU A 499 38.48 -8.72 26.62
N CYS A 500 38.70 -7.48 26.18
CA CYS A 500 37.82 -6.81 25.21
C CYS A 500 37.80 -7.53 23.86
N GLN A 501 38.97 -7.98 23.39
CA GLN A 501 39.09 -8.74 22.14
C GLN A 501 38.48 -10.13 22.26
N PHE A 502 38.64 -10.79 23.42
CA PHE A 502 37.93 -12.02 23.75
C PHE A 502 36.41 -11.82 23.69
N TYR A 503 35.87 -10.74 24.29
CA TYR A 503 34.44 -10.42 24.22
C TYR A 503 33.97 -10.28 22.77
N ASP A 504 34.67 -9.49 21.95
CA ASP A 504 34.28 -9.24 20.55
C ASP A 504 34.30 -10.54 19.73
N ALA A 505 35.34 -11.38 19.91
CA ALA A 505 35.44 -12.68 19.27
C ALA A 505 34.36 -13.67 19.74
N ALA A 506 34.03 -13.67 21.04
CA ALA A 506 33.00 -14.53 21.62
C ALA A 506 31.60 -14.14 21.13
N VAL A 507 31.27 -12.85 21.08
CA VAL A 507 30.00 -12.37 20.52
C VAL A 507 29.88 -12.73 19.03
N TYR A 508 30.95 -12.55 18.25
CA TYR A 508 30.97 -12.92 16.84
C TYR A 508 30.75 -14.43 16.63
N TYR A 509 31.44 -15.27 17.40
CA TYR A 509 31.25 -16.72 17.38
C TYR A 509 29.82 -17.13 17.76
N LEU A 510 29.27 -16.57 18.84
CA LEU A 510 27.90 -16.86 19.29
C LEU A 510 26.85 -16.41 18.27
N ALA A 511 27.06 -15.31 17.56
CA ALA A 511 26.16 -14.87 16.50
C ALA A 511 26.12 -15.88 15.34
N LYS A 512 27.29 -16.35 14.89
CA LYS A 512 27.39 -17.40 13.86
C LYS A 512 26.85 -18.75 14.35
N TRP A 513 27.01 -19.04 15.63
CA TRP A 513 26.44 -20.23 16.28
C TRP A 513 24.91 -20.20 16.25
N ASP A 514 24.30 -19.06 16.57
CA ASP A 514 22.85 -18.88 16.58
C ASP A 514 22.22 -18.94 15.18
N GLU A 515 22.97 -18.60 14.14
CA GLU A 515 22.57 -18.80 12.73
C GLU A 515 22.67 -20.28 12.31
N PHE A 516 23.70 -21.00 12.79
CA PHE A 516 24.02 -22.35 12.35
C PHE A 516 23.23 -23.45 13.10
N MET A 517 23.15 -23.38 14.43
CA MET A 517 22.58 -24.47 15.24
C MET A 517 21.13 -24.85 14.89
N PRO A 518 20.19 -23.91 14.66
CA PRO A 518 18.84 -24.27 14.24
C PRO A 518 18.81 -25.13 12.97
N LEU A 519 19.75 -24.93 12.04
CA LEU A 519 19.85 -25.71 10.80
C LEU A 519 20.32 -27.14 11.05
N VAL A 520 21.18 -27.34 12.06
CA VAL A 520 21.63 -28.67 12.47
C VAL A 520 20.44 -29.48 13.03
N PHE A 521 19.58 -28.86 13.84
CA PHE A 521 18.38 -29.49 14.38
C PHE A 521 17.32 -29.83 13.32
N LEU A 522 17.35 -29.18 12.14
CA LEU A 522 16.50 -29.53 11.00
C LEU A 522 16.99 -30.78 10.23
N THR A 523 18.22 -31.22 10.48
CA THR A 523 18.76 -32.40 9.80
C THR A 523 18.10 -33.66 10.33
N GLN A 524 17.63 -34.52 9.42
CA GLN A 524 16.88 -35.74 9.75
C GLN A 524 17.57 -36.64 10.78
N LYS A 525 18.91 -36.72 10.70
CA LYS A 525 19.72 -37.51 11.64
C LYS A 525 19.66 -36.97 13.06
N VAL A 526 19.81 -35.66 13.26
CA VAL A 526 19.77 -35.05 14.60
C VAL A 526 18.35 -35.11 15.17
N SER A 527 17.34 -34.80 14.34
CA SER A 527 15.93 -34.91 14.75
C SER A 527 15.54 -36.32 15.20
N ASN A 528 16.06 -37.36 14.56
CA ASN A 528 15.77 -38.76 14.91
C ASN A 528 16.47 -39.23 16.20
N GLU A 529 17.61 -38.63 16.55
CA GLU A 529 18.45 -39.01 17.70
C GLU A 529 18.09 -38.24 18.98
N MET A 530 17.31 -37.17 18.88
CA MET A 530 16.76 -36.36 19.99
C MET A 530 15.63 -37.10 20.73
N LYS A 531 15.97 -38.26 21.31
CA LYS A 531 15.08 -39.12 22.09
C LYS A 531 15.45 -39.08 23.58
N PRO A 532 14.49 -39.31 24.49
CA PRO A 532 14.78 -39.37 25.91
C PRO A 532 15.91 -40.35 26.25
N GLY A 533 16.78 -39.96 27.19
CA GLY A 533 18.01 -40.66 27.54
C GLY A 533 19.26 -40.14 26.79
N ARG A 534 19.12 -39.35 25.73
CA ARG A 534 20.25 -38.73 25.02
C ARG A 534 21.04 -37.78 25.94
N VAL A 535 22.37 -37.87 25.90
CA VAL A 535 23.23 -36.91 26.60
C VAL A 535 23.55 -35.71 25.71
N LEU A 536 23.31 -34.51 26.22
CA LEU A 536 23.57 -33.22 25.57
C LEU A 536 24.61 -32.44 26.37
N VAL A 537 25.40 -31.61 25.69
CA VAL A 537 26.20 -30.56 26.34
C VAL A 537 25.39 -29.27 26.25
N ILE A 538 25.12 -28.62 27.38
CA ILE A 538 24.26 -27.43 27.41
C ILE A 538 24.92 -26.27 28.13
N THR A 539 24.54 -25.07 27.70
CA THR A 539 24.77 -23.83 28.45
C THR A 539 23.44 -23.10 28.58
N HIS A 540 22.92 -23.03 29.81
CA HIS A 540 21.67 -22.33 30.13
C HIS A 540 21.76 -21.65 31.50
N LYS A 541 21.66 -20.31 31.52
CA LYS A 541 21.86 -19.50 32.73
C LYS A 541 23.18 -19.86 33.42
N THR A 542 23.20 -20.11 34.73
CA THR A 542 24.40 -20.47 35.49
C THR A 542 24.95 -21.86 35.15
N HIS A 543 24.22 -22.71 34.43
CA HIS A 543 24.69 -24.02 34.01
C HIS A 543 25.53 -23.89 32.74
N ARG A 544 26.86 -23.89 32.88
CA ARG A 544 27.83 -23.65 31.79
C ARG A 544 28.49 -24.97 31.39
N ASN A 545 28.38 -25.36 30.11
CA ASN A 545 28.94 -26.61 29.56
C ASN A 545 28.63 -27.90 30.35
N LYS A 546 27.44 -27.98 30.97
CA LYS A 546 27.07 -29.16 31.77
C LYS A 546 26.56 -30.30 30.88
N LEU A 547 26.83 -31.54 31.28
CA LEU A 547 26.20 -32.72 30.68
C LEU A 547 24.76 -32.84 31.18
N ALA A 548 23.84 -33.08 30.24
CA ALA A 548 22.42 -33.09 30.49
C ALA A 548 21.76 -34.31 29.85
N ILE A 549 20.87 -35.00 30.59
CA ILE A 549 20.07 -36.09 30.05
C ILE A 549 18.76 -35.53 29.51
N LEU A 550 18.47 -35.75 28.24
CA LEU A 550 17.20 -35.40 27.63
C LEU A 550 16.07 -36.24 28.24
N LEU A 551 15.06 -35.59 28.81
CA LEU A 551 13.91 -36.27 29.43
C LEU A 551 12.68 -36.25 28.54
N SER A 552 12.37 -35.11 27.90
CA SER A 552 11.21 -35.00 27.03
C SER A 552 11.35 -33.87 26.01
N VAL A 553 10.58 -33.97 24.92
CA VAL A 553 10.43 -32.96 23.87
C VAL A 553 9.00 -32.42 23.96
N LEU A 554 8.84 -31.13 24.28
CA LEU A 554 7.53 -30.55 24.66
C LEU A 554 6.71 -30.00 23.48
N GLN A 555 7.36 -29.60 22.37
CA GLN A 555 6.72 -29.06 21.17
C GLN A 555 7.45 -29.54 19.91
N GLN A 556 6.70 -29.96 18.88
CA GLN A 556 7.24 -30.52 17.62
C GLN A 556 7.40 -29.50 16.49
N ASP A 557 6.98 -28.24 16.66
CA ASP A 557 7.17 -27.23 15.63
C ASP A 557 8.66 -26.81 15.56
N HIS A 558 9.29 -27.02 14.39
CA HIS A 558 10.75 -27.00 14.25
C HIS A 558 11.42 -25.68 14.66
N LYS A 559 10.67 -24.57 14.64
CA LYS A 559 11.16 -23.22 14.97
C LYS A 559 11.10 -22.86 16.47
N SER A 560 10.37 -23.63 17.29
CA SER A 560 10.14 -23.30 18.71
C SER A 560 10.24 -24.51 19.67
N ALA A 561 10.94 -25.56 19.25
CA ALA A 561 11.09 -26.77 20.06
C ALA A 561 11.74 -26.47 21.43
N ARG A 562 11.12 -27.01 22.48
CA ARG A 562 11.59 -26.94 23.88
C ARG A 562 11.84 -28.33 24.42
N TYR A 563 12.91 -28.47 25.20
CA TYR A 563 13.37 -29.74 25.75
C TYR A 563 13.43 -29.67 27.27
N LYS A 564 12.96 -30.71 27.98
CA LYS A 564 13.26 -30.88 29.41
C LYS A 564 14.49 -31.76 29.56
N VAL A 565 15.45 -31.30 30.35
CA VAL A 565 16.72 -32.01 30.57
C VAL A 565 17.06 -32.10 32.05
N LEU A 566 17.67 -33.20 32.49
CA LEU A 566 18.22 -33.38 33.84
C LEU A 566 19.71 -33.02 33.83
N VAL A 567 20.16 -32.23 34.79
CA VAL A 567 21.55 -31.76 34.90
C VAL A 567 22.06 -31.92 36.34
N LEU A 568 23.35 -32.19 36.50
CA LEU A 568 24.02 -32.17 37.81
C LEU A 568 24.17 -30.75 38.35
N ASP A 569 24.07 -30.62 39.68
CA ASP A 569 24.25 -29.35 40.37
C ASP A 569 25.05 -29.50 41.67
N HIS A 570 25.52 -28.38 42.22
CA HIS A 570 26.25 -28.39 43.50
C HIS A 570 25.29 -28.71 44.67
N GLN A 571 25.76 -29.43 45.68
CA GLN A 571 24.97 -29.74 46.87
C GLN A 571 25.11 -28.60 47.89
N ASN A 572 24.00 -27.92 48.21
CA ASN A 572 23.95 -26.67 49.00
C ASN A 572 24.59 -25.45 48.33
N THR A 573 23.89 -24.88 47.36
CA THR A 573 24.00 -23.44 47.14
C THR A 573 23.38 -22.74 48.35
N ASN A 574 24.20 -22.36 49.33
CA ASN A 574 23.81 -21.26 50.21
C ASN A 574 23.36 -20.12 49.29
N ALA A 575 22.15 -19.60 49.51
CA ALA A 575 21.58 -18.49 48.73
C ALA A 575 22.40 -17.17 48.85
N ALA A 576 23.65 -17.23 49.33
CA ALA A 576 24.56 -16.14 49.60
C ALA A 576 25.62 -15.91 48.49
N GLU A 577 25.77 -16.82 47.53
CA GLU A 577 26.56 -16.60 46.29
C GLU A 577 25.67 -16.63 45.04
N VAL A 578 24.44 -16.12 45.16
CA VAL A 578 23.72 -15.69 43.96
C VAL A 578 24.54 -14.52 43.42
N GLU A 579 25.21 -14.69 42.26
CA GLU A 579 25.82 -13.59 41.50
C GLU A 579 24.86 -12.39 41.59
N THR A 580 25.22 -11.37 42.38
CA THR A 580 24.33 -10.27 42.79
C THR A 580 23.94 -9.34 41.64
N LEU A 581 24.27 -9.71 40.41
CA LEU A 581 24.04 -8.99 39.16
C LEU A 581 23.63 -10.01 38.09
N GLU A 582 22.32 -10.19 37.87
CA GLU A 582 21.80 -10.91 36.71
C GLU A 582 22.18 -10.15 35.42
N ARG A 583 23.32 -10.50 34.81
CA ARG A 583 23.86 -9.90 33.56
C ARG A 583 23.28 -10.49 32.28
N GLY A 584 22.18 -11.23 32.39
CA GLY A 584 21.47 -11.85 31.27
C GLY A 584 22.14 -13.11 30.69
N GLU A 585 21.52 -13.67 29.64
CA GLU A 585 21.94 -14.95 29.04
C GLU A 585 23.31 -14.88 28.34
N LEU A 586 23.59 -13.76 27.66
CA LEU A 586 24.84 -13.57 26.91
C LEU A 586 26.08 -13.65 27.82
N TRP A 587 25.99 -13.13 29.04
CA TRP A 587 27.05 -13.23 30.05
C TRP A 587 27.47 -14.69 30.26
N HIS A 588 26.51 -15.55 30.58
CA HIS A 588 26.78 -16.94 30.85
C HIS A 588 27.26 -17.72 29.63
N ARG A 589 26.72 -17.39 28.44
CA ARG A 589 27.17 -18.00 27.18
C ARG A 589 28.62 -17.65 26.85
N ILE A 590 29.05 -16.42 27.11
CA ILE A 590 30.46 -16.03 26.91
C ILE A 590 31.37 -16.66 27.98
N LEU A 591 30.94 -16.69 29.24
CA LEU A 591 31.71 -17.36 30.29
C LEU A 591 31.94 -18.85 29.98
N ALA A 592 30.94 -19.54 29.43
CA ALA A 592 31.08 -20.92 28.99
C ALA A 592 32.13 -21.12 27.88
N LEU A 593 32.53 -20.06 27.16
CA LEU A 593 33.58 -20.13 26.15
C LEU A 593 34.99 -19.92 26.71
N SER A 594 35.13 -19.49 27.97
CA SER A 594 36.42 -19.25 28.61
C SER A 594 37.12 -20.54 29.06
N ALA A 595 38.43 -20.45 29.32
CA ALA A 595 39.25 -21.58 29.76
C ALA A 595 38.76 -22.19 31.09
N GLN A 596 38.31 -21.34 32.03
CA GLN A 596 37.91 -21.75 33.39
C GLN A 596 36.63 -22.60 33.44
N PHE A 597 35.69 -22.37 32.51
CA PHE A 597 34.38 -23.06 32.49
C PHE A 597 34.31 -24.16 31.43
N ARG A 598 35.46 -24.65 30.94
CA ARG A 598 35.53 -25.72 29.93
C ARG A 598 35.00 -27.07 30.43
N GLN A 599 35.13 -27.33 31.73
CA GLN A 599 34.71 -28.58 32.36
C GLN A 599 33.90 -28.27 33.63
N PHE A 600 32.86 -29.08 33.90
CA PHE A 600 32.06 -28.96 35.11
C PHE A 600 32.48 -30.04 36.13
N ILE A 601 32.84 -29.62 37.34
CA ILE A 601 33.15 -30.52 38.46
C ILE A 601 32.10 -30.27 39.56
N PRO A 602 31.21 -31.23 39.86
CA PRO A 602 30.21 -31.05 40.90
C PRO A 602 30.88 -31.05 42.29
N GLU A 603 30.51 -30.07 43.13
CA GLU A 603 30.90 -30.02 44.54
C GLU A 603 29.77 -30.58 45.41
N GLY A 604 30.11 -31.51 46.30
CA GLY A 604 29.13 -32.24 47.12
C GLY A 604 28.48 -33.44 46.40
N ILE A 605 27.60 -34.16 47.10
CA ILE A 605 27.01 -35.44 46.66
C ILE A 605 25.51 -35.28 46.40
N GLY A 606 25.10 -35.17 45.13
CA GLY A 606 23.69 -35.37 44.76
C GLY A 606 22.85 -34.11 44.53
N GLY A 607 23.45 -32.97 44.21
CA GLY A 607 22.71 -31.84 43.63
C GLY A 607 22.26 -32.13 42.20
N HIS A 608 21.01 -31.80 41.86
CA HIS A 608 20.44 -31.99 40.52
C HIS A 608 19.32 -31.00 40.26
N CYS A 609 19.11 -30.68 38.98
CA CYS A 609 17.98 -29.87 38.54
C CYS A 609 17.41 -30.36 37.21
N VAL A 610 16.10 -30.12 36.99
CA VAL A 610 15.48 -30.28 35.67
C VAL A 610 15.25 -28.91 35.06
N LEU A 611 15.85 -28.69 33.89
CA LEU A 611 15.80 -27.42 33.16
C LEU A 611 14.92 -27.56 31.92
N GLN A 612 14.32 -26.45 31.51
CA GLN A 612 13.65 -26.33 30.22
C GLN A 612 14.51 -25.47 29.30
N ILE A 613 15.01 -26.07 28.22
CA ILE A 613 15.95 -25.45 27.29
C ILE A 613 15.40 -25.39 25.87
N THR A 614 16.07 -24.60 25.02
CA THR A 614 15.82 -24.46 23.58
C THR A 614 17.01 -24.96 22.78
N GLN A 615 16.90 -24.95 21.44
CA GLN A 615 18.00 -25.33 20.55
C GLN A 615 19.25 -24.44 20.71
N LYS A 616 19.09 -23.18 21.15
CA LYS A 616 20.20 -22.23 21.34
C LYS A 616 21.07 -22.54 22.55
N ASP A 617 20.49 -23.21 23.54
CA ASP A 617 21.17 -23.59 24.78
C ASP A 617 22.01 -24.87 24.61
N VAL A 618 21.85 -25.58 23.49
CA VAL A 618 22.61 -26.81 23.22
C VAL A 618 23.94 -26.45 22.58
N VAL A 619 25.03 -26.85 23.24
CA VAL A 619 26.41 -26.71 22.75
C VAL A 619 26.78 -27.90 21.87
N ASP A 620 26.38 -29.12 22.24
CA ASP A 620 26.64 -30.30 21.41
C ASP A 620 25.64 -31.44 21.69
N VAL A 621 25.40 -32.28 20.68
CA VAL A 621 24.56 -33.47 20.77
C VAL A 621 25.45 -34.71 20.66
N THR A 622 25.59 -35.45 21.77
CA THR A 622 26.53 -36.57 21.86
C THR A 622 25.92 -37.89 21.38
N LYS A 623 26.76 -38.87 21.03
CA LYS A 623 26.31 -40.24 20.72
C LYS A 623 25.88 -41.04 21.95
N GLN A 624 26.20 -40.58 23.15
CA GLN A 624 25.95 -41.32 24.39
C GLN A 624 24.48 -41.23 24.82
N THR A 625 24.00 -42.32 25.44
CA THR A 625 22.66 -42.41 26.00
C THR A 625 22.72 -43.03 27.38
N ILE A 626 21.95 -42.48 28.31
CA ILE A 626 21.77 -42.99 29.66
C ILE A 626 20.36 -43.55 29.77
N LYS A 627 20.26 -44.82 30.14
CA LYS A 627 18.96 -45.48 30.36
C LYS A 627 18.31 -44.91 31.62
N CYS A 628 17.18 -44.25 31.46
CA CYS A 628 16.41 -43.66 32.56
C CYS A 628 14.90 -43.77 32.29
N ASP A 629 14.07 -43.53 33.30
CA ASP A 629 12.61 -43.43 33.19
C ASP A 629 12.20 -41.94 33.26
N PRO A 630 12.07 -41.24 32.11
CA PRO A 630 11.91 -39.80 32.09
C PRO A 630 10.60 -39.32 32.71
N ALA A 631 9.54 -40.11 32.60
CA ALA A 631 8.23 -39.77 33.15
C ALA A 631 8.28 -39.70 34.69
N LYS A 632 8.93 -40.69 35.33
CA LYS A 632 9.12 -40.70 36.79
C LYS A 632 10.05 -39.61 37.27
N ILE A 633 11.09 -39.29 36.52
CA ILE A 633 12.04 -38.20 36.85
C ILE A 633 11.32 -36.85 36.79
N ILE A 634 10.57 -36.58 35.71
CA ILE A 634 9.80 -35.33 35.57
C ILE A 634 8.74 -35.22 36.67
N GLN A 635 7.99 -36.29 36.93
CA GLN A 635 6.96 -36.29 37.97
C GLN A 635 7.55 -36.07 39.37
N ASN A 636 8.68 -36.71 39.69
CA ASN A 636 9.35 -36.51 40.98
C ASN A 636 9.84 -35.06 41.13
N TRP A 637 10.42 -34.48 40.08
CA TRP A 637 10.86 -33.09 40.07
C TRP A 637 9.69 -32.11 40.25
N ASP A 638 8.63 -32.26 39.45
CA ASP A 638 7.46 -31.38 39.48
C ASP A 638 6.74 -31.45 40.84
N ASN A 639 6.63 -32.64 41.46
CA ASN A 639 6.08 -32.80 42.80
C ASN A 639 6.92 -32.05 43.85
N ARG A 640 8.24 -32.10 43.77
CA ARG A 640 9.16 -31.44 44.71
C ARG A 640 9.24 -29.93 44.54
N GLN A 641 8.66 -29.36 43.47
CA GLN A 641 8.45 -27.91 43.36
C GLN A 641 7.27 -27.41 44.22
N ILE A 642 6.40 -28.31 44.69
CA ILE A 642 5.29 -27.96 45.58
C ILE A 642 5.84 -27.82 47.01
N PRO A 643 5.59 -26.71 47.74
CA PRO A 643 6.19 -26.45 49.04
C PRO A 643 6.04 -27.59 50.07
N ARG A 644 4.92 -28.33 50.02
CA ARG A 644 4.63 -29.48 50.90
C ARG A 644 5.57 -30.68 50.68
N PHE A 645 6.12 -30.83 49.48
CA PHE A 645 6.91 -32.00 49.08
C PHE A 645 8.37 -31.67 48.76
N LYS A 646 8.80 -30.43 49.01
CA LYS A 646 10.14 -29.91 48.68
C LYS A 646 11.27 -30.75 49.30
N ASP A 647 11.07 -31.18 50.55
CA ASP A 647 12.06 -31.94 51.32
C ASP A 647 11.93 -33.47 51.15
N GLN A 648 11.07 -33.94 50.25
CA GLN A 648 11.01 -35.38 49.96
C GLN A 648 12.32 -35.86 49.30
N PRO A 649 12.79 -37.07 49.65
CA PRO A 649 13.98 -37.64 49.02
C PRO A 649 13.75 -37.88 47.52
N PRO A 650 14.79 -37.75 46.68
CA PRO A 650 14.71 -38.09 45.26
C PRO A 650 14.30 -39.56 45.08
N SER A 651 13.51 -39.85 44.05
CA SER A 651 13.14 -41.25 43.75
C SER A 651 14.35 -42.06 43.28
N GLN A 652 14.29 -43.38 43.41
CA GLN A 652 15.36 -44.28 42.94
C GLN A 652 15.73 -44.03 41.47
N SER A 653 14.74 -43.79 40.61
CA SER A 653 14.96 -43.47 39.18
C SER A 653 15.75 -42.17 38.95
N VAL A 654 15.65 -41.20 39.87
CA VAL A 654 16.45 -39.96 39.82
C VAL A 654 17.88 -40.23 40.30
N LEU A 655 18.04 -41.00 41.39
CA LEU A 655 19.35 -41.39 41.91
C LEU A 655 20.17 -42.22 40.91
N ASP A 656 19.55 -43.18 40.23
CA ASP A 656 20.20 -44.00 39.22
C ASP A 656 20.67 -43.16 38.01
N ALA A 657 19.82 -42.22 37.55
CA ALA A 657 20.16 -41.32 36.45
C ALA A 657 21.29 -40.34 36.83
N MET A 658 21.30 -39.85 38.07
CA MET A 658 22.37 -38.98 38.58
C MET A 658 23.68 -39.73 38.74
N ALA A 659 23.66 -40.96 39.27
CA ALA A 659 24.86 -41.78 39.42
C ALA A 659 25.52 -42.03 38.05
N ALA A 660 24.73 -42.44 37.05
CA ALA A 660 25.21 -42.64 35.69
C ALA A 660 25.75 -41.36 35.05
N LEU A 661 25.09 -40.21 35.26
CA LEU A 661 25.57 -38.92 34.75
C LEU A 661 26.84 -38.45 35.45
N THR A 662 26.98 -38.72 36.75
CA THR A 662 28.16 -38.35 37.55
C THR A 662 29.38 -39.20 37.17
N GLU A 663 29.18 -40.51 36.99
CA GLU A 663 30.21 -41.42 36.48
C GLU A 663 30.71 -40.96 35.12
N LEU A 664 29.78 -40.65 34.21
CA LEU A 664 30.11 -40.15 32.89
C LEU A 664 30.85 -38.81 32.95
N ASN A 665 30.38 -37.86 33.76
CA ASN A 665 31.03 -36.56 33.92
C ASN A 665 32.47 -36.71 34.45
N THR A 666 32.67 -37.57 35.45
CA THR A 666 34.00 -37.86 36.02
C THR A 666 34.93 -38.49 35.00
N ALA A 667 34.43 -39.43 34.19
CA ALA A 667 35.22 -40.06 33.14
C ALA A 667 35.61 -39.08 32.02
N VAL A 668 34.76 -38.09 31.72
CA VAL A 668 35.04 -37.02 30.74
C VAL A 668 36.07 -36.02 31.29
N VAL A 669 35.94 -35.61 32.56
CA VAL A 669 36.89 -34.70 33.23
C VAL A 669 38.28 -35.32 33.33
N ASN A 670 38.37 -36.60 33.70
CA ASN A 670 39.64 -37.34 33.78
C ASN A 670 40.19 -37.79 32.42
N GLU A 671 39.63 -37.28 31.31
CA GLU A 671 39.97 -37.62 29.92
C GLU A 671 39.94 -39.13 29.59
N SER A 672 39.30 -39.93 30.44
CA SER A 672 39.20 -41.39 30.28
C SER A 672 38.20 -41.77 29.18
N ILE A 673 37.21 -40.91 28.93
CA ILE A 673 36.23 -41.04 27.84
C ILE A 673 36.16 -39.71 27.06
N LYS A 674 36.31 -39.77 25.74
CA LYS A 674 36.03 -38.62 24.86
C LYS A 674 34.57 -38.66 24.40
N LEU A 675 33.86 -37.55 24.58
CA LEU A 675 32.49 -37.39 24.07
C LEU A 675 32.53 -37.31 22.54
N GLU A 676 31.89 -38.27 21.88
CA GLU A 676 31.73 -38.22 20.43
C GLU A 676 30.46 -37.44 20.05
N SER A 677 30.65 -36.35 19.32
CA SER A 677 29.56 -35.58 18.71
C SER A 677 28.86 -36.39 17.61
N LEU A 678 27.56 -36.16 17.44
CA LEU A 678 26.81 -36.72 16.32
C LEU A 678 27.26 -36.10 15.01
N LYS A 679 27.80 -36.91 14.09
CA LYS A 679 28.12 -36.47 12.73
C LYS A 679 26.84 -36.36 11.90
N TYR A 680 26.63 -35.23 11.23
CA TYR A 680 25.51 -34.97 10.33
C TYR A 680 26.01 -34.56 8.94
N GLN A 681 25.20 -34.78 7.91
CA GLN A 681 25.48 -34.34 6.54
C GLN A 681 24.89 -32.96 6.32
N LEU A 682 25.70 -32.05 5.79
CA LEU A 682 25.33 -30.66 5.52
C LEU A 682 25.05 -30.46 4.02
N THR A 683 24.05 -29.64 3.71
CA THR A 683 23.85 -29.12 2.35
C THR A 683 24.90 -28.05 2.00
N LEU A 684 25.05 -27.72 0.71
CA LEU A 684 26.02 -26.72 0.23
C LEU A 684 25.91 -25.37 0.96
N THR A 685 24.70 -24.89 1.23
CA THR A 685 24.46 -23.65 1.98
C THR A 685 24.93 -23.75 3.44
N GLN A 686 24.65 -24.89 4.09
CA GLN A 686 25.04 -25.14 5.47
C GLN A 686 26.55 -25.36 5.63
N LEU A 687 27.24 -25.87 4.59
CA LEU A 687 28.69 -26.00 4.57
C LEU A 687 29.39 -24.63 4.62
N LYS A 688 28.92 -23.65 3.84
CA LYS A 688 29.45 -22.28 3.89
C LYS A 688 29.30 -21.65 5.27
N GLN A 689 28.14 -21.83 5.91
CA GLN A 689 27.89 -21.31 7.26
C GLN A 689 28.77 -22.02 8.31
N ASN A 690 29.01 -23.31 8.15
CA ASN A 690 29.93 -24.06 9.01
C ASN A 690 31.38 -23.58 8.86
N GLU A 691 31.84 -23.29 7.64
CA GLU A 691 33.16 -22.70 7.40
C GLU A 691 33.30 -21.31 8.06
N GLU A 692 32.26 -20.47 7.99
CA GLU A 692 32.25 -19.18 8.70
C GLU A 692 32.29 -19.36 10.22
N LEU A 693 31.55 -20.33 10.76
CA LEU A 693 31.56 -20.66 12.18
C LEU A 693 32.94 -21.15 12.64
N GLN A 694 33.62 -21.99 11.84
CA GLN A 694 34.98 -22.45 12.10
C GLN A 694 35.98 -21.29 12.10
N LYS A 695 35.90 -20.39 11.11
CA LYS A 695 36.73 -19.17 11.10
C LYS A 695 36.49 -18.31 12.34
N ALA A 696 35.23 -18.16 12.76
CA ALA A 696 34.90 -17.43 13.99
C ALA A 696 35.49 -18.12 15.24
N ARG A 697 35.49 -19.46 15.27
CA ARG A 697 36.10 -20.25 16.33
C ARG A 697 37.62 -20.08 16.38
N ASP A 698 38.29 -20.12 15.24
CA ASP A 698 39.75 -19.91 15.15
C ASP A 698 40.16 -18.52 15.66
N VAL A 699 39.32 -17.50 15.44
CA VAL A 699 39.55 -16.15 15.98
C VAL A 699 39.36 -16.13 17.50
N LEU A 700 38.33 -16.78 18.02
CA LEU A 700 38.08 -16.90 19.47
C LEU A 700 39.22 -17.62 20.19
N ASP A 701 39.72 -18.71 19.61
CA ASP A 701 40.77 -19.54 20.23
C ASP A 701 42.10 -18.78 20.40
N ARG A 702 42.37 -17.75 19.60
CA ARG A 702 43.55 -16.86 19.78
C ARG A 702 43.52 -16.07 21.08
N TYR A 703 42.32 -15.76 21.58
CA TYR A 703 42.15 -14.94 22.79
C TYR A 703 41.79 -15.77 24.03
N LEU A 704 41.56 -17.07 23.86
CA LEU A 704 41.24 -17.99 24.95
C LEU A 704 42.31 -18.03 26.06
N PRO A 705 43.64 -17.99 25.78
CA PRO A 705 44.66 -18.00 26.82
C PRO A 705 44.58 -16.82 27.80
N TYR A 706 44.04 -15.68 27.37
CA TYR A 706 43.89 -14.50 28.22
C TYR A 706 42.73 -14.61 29.22
N THR A 707 41.92 -15.65 29.12
CA THR A 707 40.84 -15.94 30.08
C THR A 707 41.31 -16.81 31.26
N ASP A 708 42.55 -17.29 31.23
CA ASP A 708 43.17 -18.08 32.29
C ASP A 708 43.91 -17.18 33.29
N ILE A 709 43.15 -16.30 33.96
CA ILE A 709 43.67 -15.35 34.94
C ILE A 709 43.00 -15.53 36.31
N ALA A 710 43.70 -15.15 37.37
CA ALA A 710 43.10 -15.11 38.71
C ALA A 710 41.93 -14.11 38.73
N ASP A 711 40.80 -14.52 39.32
CA ASP A 711 39.57 -13.73 39.41
C ASP A 711 39.01 -13.21 38.05
N PHE A 712 39.14 -14.04 37.00
CA PHE A 712 38.63 -13.74 35.66
C PHE A 712 37.18 -13.27 35.64
N VAL A 713 36.30 -13.86 36.45
CA VAL A 713 34.87 -13.51 36.47
C VAL A 713 34.66 -12.06 36.89
N HIS A 714 35.41 -11.57 37.89
CA HIS A 714 35.33 -10.18 38.34
C HIS A 714 35.89 -9.22 37.28
N GLU A 715 37.09 -9.48 36.77
CA GLU A 715 37.76 -8.63 35.78
C GLU A 715 36.99 -8.57 34.45
N PHE A 716 36.46 -9.72 34.01
CA PHE A 716 35.63 -9.81 32.81
C PHE A 716 34.27 -9.12 33.00
N ALA A 717 33.73 -9.06 34.23
CA ALA A 717 32.47 -8.33 34.49
C ALA A 717 32.62 -6.84 34.18
N ILE A 718 33.76 -6.23 34.51
CA ILE A 718 34.06 -4.82 34.19
C ILE A 718 34.05 -4.60 32.67
N VAL A 719 34.72 -5.49 31.93
CA VAL A 719 34.78 -5.44 30.46
C VAL A 719 33.42 -5.66 29.83
N PHE A 720 32.66 -6.65 30.31
CA PHE A 720 31.33 -6.98 29.82
C PHE A 720 30.37 -5.82 30.04
N ASP A 721 30.31 -5.27 31.26
CA ASP A 721 29.42 -4.15 31.60
C ASP A 721 29.74 -2.92 30.74
N ARG A 722 31.02 -2.64 30.49
CA ARG A 722 31.45 -1.57 29.57
C ARG A 722 30.99 -1.85 28.13
N LYS A 723 31.26 -3.05 27.60
CA LYS A 723 30.89 -3.45 26.24
C LYS A 723 29.38 -3.47 26.01
N GLN A 724 28.58 -3.81 27.02
CA GLN A 724 27.11 -3.70 26.95
C GLN A 724 26.66 -2.24 26.83
N VAL A 725 27.30 -1.32 27.57
CA VAL A 725 27.01 0.11 27.48
C VAL A 725 27.45 0.69 26.12
N GLU A 726 28.64 0.31 25.62
CA GLU A 726 29.12 0.69 24.29
C GLU A 726 28.19 0.17 23.18
N LYS A 727 27.79 -1.10 23.24
CA LYS A 727 26.82 -1.67 22.29
C LYS A 727 25.48 -0.94 22.34
N LYS A 728 24.97 -0.66 23.54
CA LYS A 728 23.72 0.09 23.70
C LYS A 728 23.84 1.51 23.15
N LEU A 729 25.01 2.15 23.29
CA LEU A 729 25.29 3.45 22.67
C LEU A 729 25.24 3.35 21.16
N ASP A 730 25.92 2.35 20.56
CA ASP A 730 25.94 2.17 19.11
C ASP A 730 24.56 1.85 18.55
N ASP A 731 23.77 1.03 19.25
CA ASP A 731 22.37 0.75 18.92
C ASP A 731 21.52 2.04 18.96
N LEU A 732 21.69 2.88 19.98
CA LEU A 732 21.00 4.17 20.10
C LEU A 732 21.45 5.15 19.00
N LYS A 733 22.75 5.21 18.70
CA LYS A 733 23.31 6.02 17.61
C LYS A 733 22.72 5.59 16.26
N PHE A 734 22.63 4.28 16.02
CA PHE A 734 21.99 3.74 14.85
C PHE A 734 20.50 4.12 14.79
N GLN A 735 19.75 3.94 15.87
CA GLN A 735 18.32 4.29 15.95
C GLN A 735 18.06 5.77 15.66
N VAL A 736 18.93 6.67 16.15
CA VAL A 736 18.81 8.11 15.91
C VAL A 736 19.26 8.51 14.50
N SER A 737 20.11 7.69 13.85
CA SER A 737 20.57 7.95 12.50
C SER A 737 19.51 7.66 11.43
N TYR A 738 19.65 8.28 10.26
CA TYR A 738 18.82 7.99 9.08
C TYR A 738 18.87 6.52 8.63
N LYS A 739 19.94 5.78 8.98
CA LYS A 739 20.12 4.38 8.59
C LYS A 739 19.10 3.43 9.24
N SER A 740 18.41 3.86 10.29
CA SER A 740 17.33 3.09 10.93
C SER A 740 15.97 3.17 10.20
N MET A 741 15.84 4.09 9.24
CA MET A 741 14.62 4.24 8.45
C MET A 741 14.42 3.03 7.53
N SER A 742 13.17 2.62 7.35
CA SER A 742 12.84 1.41 6.58
C SER A 742 13.19 1.53 5.09
N LEU A 743 13.12 2.75 4.54
CA LEU A 743 13.42 3.03 3.13
C LEU A 743 14.89 3.39 2.86
N TYR A 744 15.72 3.52 3.90
CA TYR A 744 17.11 3.92 3.72
C TYR A 744 17.96 2.92 2.91
N PRO A 745 17.82 1.58 3.11
CA PRO A 745 18.52 0.62 2.26
C PRO A 745 18.12 0.73 0.78
N ASP A 746 16.83 0.90 0.49
CA ASP A 746 16.32 1.07 -0.87
C ASP A 746 16.82 2.38 -1.50
N TYR A 747 16.87 3.47 -0.73
CA TYR A 747 17.49 4.73 -1.15
C TYR A 747 18.95 4.52 -1.59
N CYS A 748 19.75 3.80 -0.79
CA CYS A 748 21.15 3.52 -1.10
C CYS A 748 21.30 2.66 -2.36
N ASN A 749 20.40 1.68 -2.55
CA ASN A 749 20.40 0.82 -3.74
C ASN A 749 20.06 1.64 -5.00
N LYS A 750 19.03 2.49 -4.93
CA LYS A 750 18.63 3.39 -6.03
C LYS A 750 19.70 4.42 -6.36
N LEU A 751 20.42 4.95 -5.37
CA LEU A 751 21.58 5.81 -5.61
C LEU A 751 22.67 5.09 -6.42
N LYS A 752 22.99 3.84 -6.09
CA LYS A 752 23.96 3.04 -6.85
C LYS A 752 23.53 2.80 -8.29
N VAL A 753 22.23 2.54 -8.52
CA VAL A 753 21.68 2.43 -9.88
C VAL A 753 21.87 3.74 -10.65
N LEU A 754 21.54 4.88 -10.03
CA LEU A 754 21.72 6.20 -10.64
C LEU A 754 23.20 6.52 -10.92
N GLN A 755 24.12 6.07 -10.08
CA GLN A 755 25.57 6.20 -10.29
C GLN A 755 26.06 5.32 -11.45
N GLU A 756 25.69 4.04 -11.46
CA GLU A 756 26.05 3.07 -12.50
C GLU A 756 25.58 3.54 -13.89
N LEU A 757 24.33 4.03 -13.96
CA LEU A 757 23.74 4.56 -15.19
C LEU A 757 24.18 5.99 -15.54
N LYS A 758 25.01 6.63 -14.69
CA LYS A 758 25.57 7.98 -14.85
C LYS A 758 24.53 9.11 -14.84
N TYR A 759 23.46 8.95 -14.07
CA TYR A 759 22.48 10.00 -13.78
C TYR A 759 22.98 10.96 -12.70
N ILE A 760 23.78 10.45 -11.77
CA ILE A 760 24.53 11.22 -10.78
C ILE A 760 26.00 10.82 -10.83
N ASP A 761 26.89 11.71 -10.40
CA ASP A 761 28.31 11.42 -10.30
C ASP A 761 28.70 10.79 -8.94
N ASP A 762 30.00 10.53 -8.75
CA ASP A 762 30.55 9.95 -7.52
C ASP A 762 30.35 10.88 -6.30
N MET A 763 30.18 12.18 -6.53
CA MET A 763 29.85 13.19 -5.51
C MET A 763 28.34 13.37 -5.32
N GLN A 764 27.51 12.51 -5.92
CA GLN A 764 26.05 12.54 -5.90
C GLN A 764 25.44 13.81 -6.50
N GLN A 765 26.18 14.50 -7.37
CA GLN A 765 25.69 15.65 -8.12
C GLN A 765 24.95 15.20 -9.38
N VAL A 766 23.86 15.89 -9.70
CA VAL A 766 22.98 15.52 -10.81
C VAL A 766 23.63 15.86 -12.16
N ALA A 767 23.97 14.81 -12.92
CA ALA A 767 24.53 14.91 -14.26
C ALA A 767 23.47 15.33 -15.30
N MET A 768 23.88 15.56 -16.55
CA MET A 768 22.95 15.94 -17.62
C MET A 768 21.85 14.90 -17.83
N LYS A 769 22.18 13.59 -17.78
CA LYS A 769 21.21 12.49 -17.76
C LYS A 769 20.16 12.66 -16.66
N GLY A 770 20.60 12.94 -15.43
CA GLY A 770 19.72 13.20 -14.29
C GLY A 770 18.80 14.39 -14.50
N ARG A 771 19.31 15.49 -15.07
CA ARG A 771 18.50 16.69 -15.37
C ARG A 771 17.41 16.40 -16.41
N VAL A 772 17.73 15.61 -17.43
CA VAL A 772 16.76 15.17 -18.44
C VAL A 772 15.68 14.29 -17.80
N ALA A 773 16.07 13.33 -16.95
CA ALA A 773 15.12 12.48 -16.25
C ALA A 773 14.18 13.25 -15.32
N CYS A 774 14.61 14.37 -14.72
CA CYS A 774 13.73 15.21 -13.92
C CYS A 774 12.50 15.69 -14.73
N GLU A 775 12.64 15.99 -16.02
CA GLU A 775 11.51 16.48 -16.82
C GLU A 775 10.47 15.40 -17.17
N MET A 776 10.77 14.14 -16.87
CA MET A 776 9.88 13.01 -17.14
C MET A 776 8.86 12.82 -16.03
N GLY A 777 7.58 12.69 -16.38
CA GLY A 777 6.53 12.41 -15.41
C GLY A 777 6.50 10.96 -14.93
N GLN A 778 6.76 10.01 -15.83
CA GLN A 778 6.76 8.55 -15.62
C GLN A 778 7.83 7.90 -16.50
N ASN A 779 8.28 6.69 -16.13
CA ASN A 779 9.28 5.93 -16.90
C ASN A 779 10.57 6.72 -17.17
N GLU A 780 11.02 7.49 -16.18
CA GLU A 780 12.08 8.50 -16.31
C GLU A 780 13.41 7.93 -16.81
N LEU A 781 13.81 6.75 -16.34
CA LEU A 781 15.04 6.09 -16.79
C LEU A 781 14.90 5.58 -18.23
N MET A 782 13.77 4.94 -18.54
CA MET A 782 13.53 4.34 -19.85
C MET A 782 13.52 5.40 -20.94
N ILE A 783 12.72 6.47 -20.76
CA ILE A 783 12.63 7.56 -21.73
C ILE A 783 13.99 8.26 -21.90
N THR A 784 14.70 8.51 -20.80
CA THR A 784 16.00 9.20 -20.85
C THR A 784 17.05 8.36 -21.58
N GLU A 785 17.09 7.04 -21.35
CA GLU A 785 17.98 6.15 -22.11
C GLU A 785 17.63 6.09 -23.60
N LEU A 786 16.33 6.04 -23.96
CA LEU A 786 15.90 6.07 -25.36
C LEU A 786 16.38 7.34 -26.09
N VAL A 787 16.25 8.49 -25.42
CA VAL A 787 16.66 9.79 -25.95
C VAL A 787 18.18 9.86 -26.10
N LEU A 788 18.94 9.53 -25.04
CA LEU A 788 20.40 9.72 -25.03
C LEU A 788 21.18 8.65 -25.81
N ARG A 789 20.59 7.48 -26.05
CA ARG A 789 21.11 6.49 -26.99
C ARG A 789 20.77 6.83 -28.46
N ASN A 790 20.11 7.97 -28.72
CA ASN A 790 19.68 8.44 -30.03
C ASN A 790 18.77 7.45 -30.80
N ILE A 791 18.02 6.60 -30.09
CA ILE A 791 17.15 5.59 -30.71
C ILE A 791 15.99 6.26 -31.46
N LEU A 792 15.52 7.41 -30.98
CA LEU A 792 14.39 8.14 -31.56
C LEU A 792 14.77 8.99 -32.78
N THR A 793 16.06 9.27 -32.98
CA THR A 793 16.53 10.27 -33.94
C THR A 793 16.31 9.86 -35.40
N ASP A 794 16.39 8.57 -35.72
CA ASP A 794 16.21 8.06 -37.09
C ASP A 794 14.75 7.76 -37.45
N LEU A 795 13.86 7.74 -36.45
CA LEU A 795 12.47 7.37 -36.61
C LEU A 795 11.61 8.54 -37.12
N GLN A 796 10.56 8.22 -37.86
CA GLN A 796 9.56 9.21 -38.26
C GLN A 796 8.66 9.59 -37.08
N PRO A 797 8.09 10.81 -37.03
CA PRO A 797 7.22 11.25 -35.93
C PRO A 797 6.09 10.26 -35.59
N ALA A 798 5.45 9.66 -36.61
CA ALA A 798 4.43 8.64 -36.42
C ALA A 798 4.96 7.33 -35.81
N GLU A 799 6.18 6.92 -36.17
CA GLU A 799 6.84 5.73 -35.62
C GLU A 799 7.21 5.96 -34.15
N ILE A 800 7.69 7.17 -33.82
CA ILE A 800 8.03 7.55 -32.45
C ILE A 800 6.77 7.55 -31.56
N ALA A 801 5.68 8.16 -32.01
CA ALA A 801 4.41 8.14 -31.28
C ALA A 801 3.93 6.70 -31.04
N ALA A 802 4.02 5.84 -32.06
CA ALA A 802 3.63 4.44 -31.96
C ALA A 802 4.47 3.68 -30.90
N LEU A 803 5.79 3.78 -30.95
CA LEU A 803 6.66 3.08 -30.00
C LEU A 803 6.52 3.61 -28.57
N LEU A 804 6.47 4.93 -28.38
CA LEU A 804 6.29 5.51 -27.05
C LEU A 804 4.93 5.15 -26.43
N SER A 805 3.94 4.76 -27.23
CA SER A 805 2.66 4.26 -26.69
C SER A 805 2.83 2.99 -25.82
N SER A 806 3.91 2.22 -26.01
CA SER A 806 4.16 1.00 -25.23
C SER A 806 4.53 1.26 -23.77
N LEU A 807 4.98 2.48 -23.46
CA LEU A 807 5.28 2.91 -22.10
C LEU A 807 4.03 3.26 -21.29
N VAL A 808 2.91 3.49 -21.98
CA VAL A 808 1.71 4.12 -21.40
C VAL A 808 0.50 3.21 -21.49
N PHE A 809 0.45 2.35 -22.51
CA PHE A 809 -0.63 1.40 -22.69
C PHE A 809 -0.51 0.21 -21.73
N GLN A 810 -1.56 -0.08 -20.96
CA GLN A 810 -1.54 -1.17 -19.96
C GLN A 810 -2.69 -2.18 -20.12
N ALA A 811 -3.56 -2.00 -21.11
CA ALA A 811 -4.67 -2.95 -21.31
C ALA A 811 -4.19 -4.21 -22.06
N LYS A 812 -4.80 -5.35 -21.73
CA LYS A 812 -4.58 -6.58 -22.48
C LYS A 812 -5.40 -6.55 -23.77
N THR A 813 -4.77 -6.92 -24.88
CA THR A 813 -5.35 -7.07 -26.22
C THR A 813 -5.15 -8.53 -26.66
N GLU A 814 -6.16 -9.11 -27.30
CA GLU A 814 -6.01 -10.41 -27.98
C GLU A 814 -5.56 -10.24 -29.44
N VAL A 815 -5.63 -9.03 -29.98
CA VAL A 815 -5.21 -8.71 -31.35
C VAL A 815 -3.72 -8.40 -31.39
N GLU A 816 -2.99 -9.12 -32.25
CA GLU A 816 -1.58 -8.83 -32.53
C GLU A 816 -1.46 -7.67 -33.55
N PRO A 817 -0.72 -6.59 -33.22
CA PRO A 817 -0.59 -5.43 -34.08
C PRO A 817 0.38 -5.69 -35.24
N LYS A 818 0.03 -5.19 -36.43
CA LYS A 818 0.92 -5.21 -37.61
C LYS A 818 1.93 -4.08 -37.52
N MET A 819 3.20 -4.45 -37.67
CA MET A 819 4.33 -3.52 -37.57
C MET A 819 5.14 -3.49 -38.87
N THR A 820 5.61 -2.30 -39.25
CA THR A 820 6.61 -2.12 -40.30
C THR A 820 7.95 -2.71 -39.85
N GLU A 821 8.85 -3.02 -40.79
CA GLU A 821 10.19 -3.53 -40.44
C GLU A 821 11.00 -2.54 -39.58
N THR A 822 10.81 -1.23 -39.79
CA THR A 822 11.41 -0.18 -38.94
C THR A 822 10.91 -0.27 -37.50
N LEU A 823 9.59 -0.38 -37.30
CA LEU A 823 8.99 -0.51 -35.97
C LEU A 823 9.43 -1.79 -35.27
N LYS A 824 9.55 -2.91 -35.99
CA LYS A 824 10.08 -4.17 -35.42
C LYS A 824 11.52 -4.03 -34.93
N LYS A 825 12.39 -3.40 -35.72
CA LYS A 825 13.78 -3.15 -35.32
C LYS A 825 13.85 -2.24 -34.10
N ALA A 826 13.07 -1.16 -34.08
CA ALA A 826 13.03 -0.23 -32.97
C ALA A 826 12.42 -0.84 -31.69
N LYS A 827 11.43 -1.73 -31.83
CA LYS A 827 10.88 -2.52 -30.70
C LYS A 827 11.98 -3.32 -29.99
N VAL A 828 12.84 -4.00 -30.74
CA VAL A 828 13.96 -4.77 -30.16
C VAL A 828 14.89 -3.85 -29.36
N LEU A 829 15.21 -2.65 -29.88
CA LEU A 829 16.02 -1.67 -29.15
C LEU A 829 15.34 -1.18 -27.86
N PHE A 830 14.02 -1.01 -27.85
CA PHE A 830 13.28 -0.68 -26.63
C PHE A 830 13.37 -1.81 -25.59
N GLU A 831 13.20 -3.06 -26.02
CA GLU A 831 13.34 -4.24 -25.14
C GLU A 831 14.78 -4.39 -24.62
N GLU A 832 15.80 -4.09 -25.43
CA GLU A 832 17.21 -4.07 -25.00
C GLU A 832 17.46 -3.03 -23.90
N VAL A 833 16.95 -1.80 -24.08
CA VAL A 833 17.09 -0.74 -23.05
C VAL A 833 16.38 -1.11 -21.76
N GLU A 834 15.17 -1.69 -21.84
CA GLU A 834 14.45 -2.17 -20.66
C GLU A 834 15.24 -3.24 -19.91
N ASN A 835 15.81 -4.20 -20.64
CA ASN A 835 16.62 -5.28 -20.07
C ASN A 835 17.91 -4.76 -19.41
N ASP A 836 18.58 -3.78 -20.01
CA ASP A 836 19.77 -3.15 -19.43
C ASP A 836 19.44 -2.47 -18.08
N ILE A 837 18.37 -1.68 -18.04
CA ILE A 837 17.93 -1.00 -16.82
C ILE A 837 17.58 -2.05 -15.75
N ARG A 838 16.79 -3.06 -16.13
CA ARG A 838 16.34 -4.14 -15.24
C ARG A 838 17.53 -4.95 -14.70
N TYR A 839 18.58 -5.14 -15.51
CA TYR A 839 19.82 -5.81 -15.10
C TYR A 839 20.53 -5.03 -13.99
N VAL A 840 20.70 -3.72 -14.16
CA VAL A 840 21.35 -2.86 -13.15
C VAL A 840 20.51 -2.76 -11.87
N GLU A 841 19.19 -2.61 -11.99
CA GLU A 841 18.28 -2.62 -10.82
C GLU A 841 18.39 -3.92 -10.01
N LYS A 842 18.46 -5.05 -10.71
CA LYS A 842 18.62 -6.38 -10.09
C LYS A 842 20.00 -6.56 -9.46
N MET A 843 21.06 -6.04 -10.08
CA MET A 843 22.43 -6.10 -9.55
C MET A 843 22.53 -5.44 -8.15
N TYR A 844 21.79 -4.36 -7.93
CA TYR A 844 21.81 -3.62 -6.67
C TYR A 844 20.64 -3.96 -5.71
N ASN A 845 19.84 -5.00 -6.02
CA ASN A 845 18.70 -5.45 -5.20
C ASN A 845 17.69 -4.33 -4.86
N VAL A 846 17.29 -3.55 -5.87
CA VAL A 846 16.16 -2.61 -5.71
C VAL A 846 14.89 -3.42 -5.46
N THR A 847 14.10 -3.05 -4.45
CA THR A 847 12.96 -3.88 -3.99
C THR A 847 11.73 -3.76 -4.89
N ASP A 848 11.59 -2.66 -5.62
CA ASP A 848 10.39 -2.32 -6.40
C ASP A 848 10.35 -2.94 -7.81
N ILE A 849 11.29 -3.83 -8.16
CA ILE A 849 11.42 -4.41 -9.52
C ILE A 849 10.17 -5.20 -9.95
N LEU A 850 9.43 -5.77 -8.99
CA LEU A 850 8.30 -6.67 -9.26
C LEU A 850 6.98 -5.97 -9.58
N GLU A 851 6.89 -4.66 -9.37
CA GLU A 851 5.65 -3.87 -9.56
C GLU A 851 5.66 -3.01 -10.83
N LYS A 852 6.72 -3.09 -11.64
CA LYS A 852 6.86 -2.25 -12.84
C LYS A 852 6.07 -2.86 -14.01
N ASP A 853 5.18 -2.06 -14.58
CA ASP A 853 4.46 -2.43 -15.79
C ASP A 853 5.45 -2.68 -16.94
N GLU A 854 5.30 -3.81 -17.63
CA GLU A 854 6.13 -4.17 -18.79
C GLU A 854 5.72 -3.36 -20.03
N LEU A 855 6.64 -3.22 -20.98
CA LEU A 855 6.34 -2.59 -22.27
C LEU A 855 5.21 -3.34 -22.99
N ASN A 856 4.13 -2.63 -23.32
CA ASN A 856 2.99 -3.23 -23.99
C ASN A 856 2.77 -2.62 -25.37
N PHE A 857 3.19 -3.36 -26.38
CA PHE A 857 3.16 -2.92 -27.77
C PHE A 857 1.79 -3.07 -28.46
N GLY A 858 0.73 -3.43 -27.72
CA GLY A 858 -0.58 -3.79 -28.29
C GLY A 858 -1.29 -2.70 -29.09
N LEU A 859 -1.03 -1.41 -28.82
CA LEU A 859 -1.61 -0.28 -29.56
C LEU A 859 -0.67 0.36 -30.59
N ILE A 860 0.50 -0.24 -30.90
CA ILE A 860 1.45 0.33 -31.86
C ILE A 860 0.77 0.64 -33.21
N GLU A 861 0.06 -0.33 -33.79
CA GLU A 861 -0.56 -0.16 -35.12
C GLU A 861 -1.62 0.96 -35.10
N VAL A 862 -2.44 1.00 -34.05
CA VAL A 862 -3.50 1.99 -33.87
C VAL A 862 -2.93 3.40 -33.79
N VAL A 863 -1.90 3.61 -32.97
CA VAL A 863 -1.27 4.92 -32.78
C VAL A 863 -0.49 5.34 -34.02
N TYR A 864 0.19 4.42 -34.68
CA TYR A 864 0.91 4.69 -35.92
C TYR A 864 -0.03 5.20 -37.03
N GLU A 865 -1.14 4.50 -37.26
CA GLU A 865 -2.13 4.90 -38.28
C GLU A 865 -2.89 6.18 -37.87
N TRP A 866 -3.14 6.39 -36.57
CA TRP A 866 -3.68 7.64 -36.07
C TRP A 866 -2.74 8.82 -36.35
N ALA A 867 -1.44 8.68 -36.08
CA ALA A 867 -0.45 9.73 -36.38
C ALA A 867 -0.33 10.00 -37.89
N ARG A 868 -0.68 9.03 -38.75
CA ARG A 868 -0.73 9.18 -40.22
C ARG A 868 -2.06 9.73 -40.74
N ASN A 869 -2.83 10.39 -39.87
CA ASN A 869 -4.09 11.05 -40.20
C ASN A 869 -5.24 10.12 -40.62
N LYS A 870 -5.19 8.84 -40.22
CA LYS A 870 -6.32 7.91 -40.44
C LYS A 870 -7.54 8.29 -39.59
N PRO A 871 -8.78 8.18 -40.10
CA PRO A 871 -9.99 8.50 -39.32
C PRO A 871 -10.14 7.62 -38.09
N PHE A 872 -10.78 8.15 -37.03
CA PHE A 872 -10.92 7.43 -35.75
C PHE A 872 -11.73 6.14 -35.92
N ALA A 873 -12.76 6.18 -36.77
CA ALA A 873 -13.59 5.02 -37.07
C ALA A 873 -12.78 3.81 -37.59
N GLU A 874 -11.78 4.05 -38.43
CA GLU A 874 -11.00 2.97 -39.05
C GLU A 874 -9.91 2.42 -38.13
N ILE A 875 -9.32 3.23 -37.24
CA ILE A 875 -8.31 2.73 -36.30
C ILE A 875 -8.93 1.85 -35.21
N MET A 876 -10.22 2.04 -34.90
CA MET A 876 -10.95 1.19 -33.96
C MET A 876 -11.13 -0.23 -34.48
N GLU A 877 -11.15 -0.42 -35.80
CA GLU A 877 -11.28 -1.75 -36.41
C GLU A 877 -9.99 -2.57 -36.31
N LEU A 878 -8.87 -1.93 -35.96
CA LEU A 878 -7.54 -2.56 -35.85
C LEU A 878 -7.32 -3.23 -34.48
N THR A 879 -8.21 -3.04 -33.51
CA THR A 879 -8.04 -3.54 -32.14
C THR A 879 -9.37 -3.90 -31.48
N ASP A 880 -9.35 -4.81 -30.51
CA ASP A 880 -10.48 -5.16 -29.64
C ASP A 880 -10.64 -4.19 -28.44
N ILE A 881 -9.71 -3.25 -28.29
CA ILE A 881 -9.69 -2.28 -27.19
C ILE A 881 -10.82 -1.24 -27.37
N LYS A 882 -11.57 -0.99 -26.30
CA LYS A 882 -12.64 0.03 -26.29
C LYS A 882 -12.13 1.45 -26.54
N GLU A 883 -12.94 2.24 -27.23
CA GLU A 883 -12.63 3.57 -27.75
C GLU A 883 -12.12 4.53 -26.66
N GLY A 884 -12.76 4.56 -25.50
CA GLY A 884 -12.35 5.43 -24.39
C GLY A 884 -10.96 5.10 -23.81
N ILE A 885 -10.51 3.85 -23.94
CA ILE A 885 -9.16 3.42 -23.51
C ILE A 885 -8.12 3.90 -24.53
N ILE A 886 -8.43 3.77 -25.83
CA ILE A 886 -7.59 4.30 -26.92
C ILE A 886 -7.40 5.81 -26.74
N VAL A 887 -8.48 6.57 -26.53
CA VAL A 887 -8.40 8.02 -26.30
C VAL A 887 -7.53 8.34 -25.08
N ARG A 888 -7.72 7.63 -23.95
CA ARG A 888 -6.90 7.85 -22.76
C ARG A 888 -5.42 7.56 -23.01
N CYS A 889 -5.11 6.48 -23.73
CA CYS A 889 -3.74 6.12 -24.08
C CYS A 889 -3.07 7.22 -24.92
N ILE A 890 -3.77 7.74 -25.94
CA ILE A 890 -3.22 8.80 -26.80
C ILE A 890 -3.08 10.13 -26.04
N GLN A 891 -4.00 10.45 -25.13
CA GLN A 891 -3.88 11.63 -24.27
C GLN A 891 -2.65 11.56 -23.36
N GLN A 892 -2.43 10.41 -22.70
CA GLN A 892 -1.24 10.20 -21.86
C GLN A 892 0.05 10.14 -22.70
N LEU A 893 0.01 9.54 -23.89
CA LEU A 893 1.12 9.58 -24.84
C LEU A 893 1.51 11.01 -25.22
N ASN A 894 0.53 11.90 -25.39
CA ASN A 894 0.82 13.31 -25.66
C ASN A 894 1.55 13.98 -24.49
N GLU A 895 1.21 13.66 -23.24
CA GLU A 895 1.97 14.13 -22.07
C GLU A 895 3.43 13.64 -22.15
N THR A 896 3.65 12.36 -22.45
CA THR A 896 5.00 11.79 -22.65
C THR A 896 5.76 12.50 -23.77
N LEU A 897 5.13 12.74 -24.94
CA LEU A 897 5.77 13.45 -26.05
C LEU A 897 6.13 14.88 -25.68
N CYS A 898 5.28 15.58 -24.92
CA CYS A 898 5.62 16.91 -24.40
C CYS A 898 6.81 16.87 -23.44
N ASN A 899 6.89 15.88 -22.55
CA ASN A 899 8.06 15.72 -21.67
C ASN A 899 9.34 15.45 -22.47
N VAL A 900 9.30 14.59 -23.49
CA VAL A 900 10.47 14.33 -24.36
C VAL A 900 10.85 15.58 -25.15
N LYS A 901 9.87 16.37 -25.61
CA LYS A 901 10.13 17.65 -26.28
C LYS A 901 10.86 18.64 -25.36
N ASP A 902 10.42 18.78 -24.11
CA ASP A 902 11.04 19.67 -23.14
C ASP A 902 12.44 19.18 -22.75
N ALA A 903 12.63 17.87 -22.64
CA ALA A 903 13.95 17.24 -22.49
C ALA A 903 14.88 17.51 -23.67
N ALA A 904 14.40 17.40 -24.91
CA ALA A 904 15.19 17.71 -26.11
C ALA A 904 15.71 19.15 -26.10
N ARG A 905 14.90 20.09 -25.59
CA ARG A 905 15.31 21.49 -25.38
C ARG A 905 16.46 21.62 -24.36
N ILE A 906 16.44 20.84 -23.28
CA ILE A 906 17.52 20.84 -22.27
C ILE A 906 18.82 20.26 -22.82
N ILE A 907 18.70 19.18 -23.62
CA ILE A 907 19.85 18.54 -24.29
C ILE A 907 20.44 19.46 -25.36
N GLY A 908 19.60 20.31 -25.97
CA GLY A 908 19.99 21.15 -27.10
C GLY A 908 19.88 20.42 -28.45
N ASP A 909 18.98 19.45 -28.57
CA ASP A 909 18.69 18.74 -29.83
C ASP A 909 17.44 19.34 -30.51
N PRO A 910 17.61 20.23 -31.51
CA PRO A 910 16.49 20.85 -32.21
C PRO A 910 15.75 19.87 -33.13
N VAL A 911 16.41 18.82 -33.62
CA VAL A 911 15.80 17.83 -34.52
C VAL A 911 14.81 16.99 -33.74
N LEU A 912 15.24 16.47 -32.58
CA LEU A 912 14.36 15.71 -31.70
C LEU A 912 13.19 16.57 -31.20
N HIS A 913 13.46 17.82 -30.80
CA HIS A 913 12.41 18.76 -30.39
C HIS A 913 11.35 18.92 -31.49
N SER A 914 11.77 19.21 -32.72
CA SER A 914 10.86 19.37 -33.87
C SER A 914 10.07 18.09 -34.15
N LYS A 915 10.69 16.91 -34.07
CA LYS A 915 10.02 15.63 -34.27
C LYS A 915 8.97 15.34 -33.20
N MET A 916 9.27 15.65 -31.93
CA MET A 916 8.31 15.46 -30.84
C MET A 916 7.12 16.42 -30.97
N GLU A 917 7.37 17.66 -31.39
CA GLU A 917 6.33 18.63 -31.68
C GLU A 917 5.44 18.18 -32.85
N GLU A 918 6.03 17.69 -33.94
CA GLU A 918 5.29 17.12 -35.07
C GLU A 918 4.47 15.90 -34.67
N ALA A 919 5.05 14.97 -33.91
CA ALA A 919 4.36 13.78 -33.41
C ALA A 919 3.17 14.15 -32.49
N SER A 920 3.39 15.11 -31.57
CA SER A 920 2.35 15.63 -30.68
C SER A 920 1.21 16.26 -31.48
N ASN A 921 1.53 17.12 -32.46
CA ASN A 921 0.53 17.75 -33.31
C ASN A 921 -0.23 16.74 -34.18
N ALA A 922 0.44 15.68 -34.66
CA ALA A 922 -0.18 14.63 -35.47
C ALA A 922 -1.23 13.82 -34.69
N ILE A 923 -0.99 13.55 -33.41
CA ILE A 923 -1.94 12.81 -32.56
C ILE A 923 -2.99 13.73 -31.89
N LYS A 924 -2.68 15.02 -31.70
CA LYS A 924 -3.52 16.01 -31.03
C LYS A 924 -4.62 16.57 -31.92
N ARG A 925 -5.56 15.70 -32.32
CA ARG A 925 -6.68 16.07 -33.19
C ARG A 925 -8.00 15.38 -32.81
N ASP A 926 -9.08 15.94 -33.34
CA ASP A 926 -10.40 15.32 -33.45
C ASP A 926 -10.96 14.83 -32.10
N ILE A 927 -11.66 13.70 -32.10
CA ILE A 927 -12.36 13.17 -30.92
C ILE A 927 -11.43 12.87 -29.74
N VAL A 928 -10.14 12.61 -29.97
CA VAL A 928 -9.17 12.30 -28.91
C VAL A 928 -8.93 13.50 -28.00
N PHE A 929 -8.93 14.71 -28.55
CA PHE A 929 -8.71 15.96 -27.81
C PHE A 929 -9.92 16.90 -27.88
N ALA A 930 -11.11 16.33 -28.07
CA ALA A 930 -12.36 17.09 -28.00
C ALA A 930 -12.46 17.85 -26.66
N ALA A 931 -12.78 19.14 -26.73
CA ALA A 931 -12.87 19.98 -25.55
C ALA A 931 -13.93 19.46 -24.57
N SER A 932 -13.59 19.43 -23.28
CA SER A 932 -14.52 19.07 -22.22
C SER A 932 -15.75 19.98 -22.22
N LEU A 933 -16.92 19.39 -22.00
CA LEU A 933 -18.21 20.07 -21.88
C LEU A 933 -18.31 20.85 -20.56
N TYR A 934 -17.49 20.51 -19.55
CA TYR A 934 -17.43 21.24 -18.29
C TYR A 934 -16.62 22.54 -18.38
N THR A 935 -15.67 22.65 -19.32
CA THR A 935 -14.79 23.81 -19.48
C THR A 935 -15.24 24.79 -20.57
N SER A 936 -16.29 24.43 -21.32
CA SER A 936 -16.88 25.25 -22.38
C SER A 936 -17.44 26.57 -21.84
N THR A 937 -17.02 27.70 -22.43
CA THR A 937 -17.47 29.05 -22.04
C THR A 937 -18.94 29.31 -22.37
N THR A 938 -19.47 28.68 -23.43
CA THR A 938 -20.88 28.77 -23.79
C THR A 938 -21.70 27.77 -22.96
N PRO A 939 -22.65 28.23 -22.12
CA PRO A 939 -23.57 27.33 -21.45
C PRO A 939 -24.41 26.60 -22.50
N ILE A 940 -24.43 25.27 -22.44
CA ILE A 940 -25.33 24.45 -23.24
C ILE A 940 -26.74 24.61 -22.66
N ALA A 941 -27.40 25.69 -23.05
CA ALA A 941 -28.79 25.95 -22.75
C ALA A 941 -29.63 25.43 -23.92
N VAL A 942 -30.35 24.33 -23.68
CA VAL A 942 -31.50 23.98 -24.49
C VAL A 942 -32.66 24.67 -23.79
N GLU A 943 -33.35 25.58 -24.48
CA GLU A 943 -34.59 26.16 -23.96
C GLU A 943 -35.51 25.00 -23.59
N ALA A 944 -35.84 24.88 -22.30
CA ALA A 944 -36.87 23.94 -21.90
C ALA A 944 -38.14 24.39 -22.61
N ALA A 945 -38.76 23.49 -23.38
CA ALA A 945 -40.12 23.73 -23.84
C ALA A 945 -40.95 24.01 -22.59
N VAL A 946 -41.43 25.24 -22.50
CA VAL A 946 -42.32 25.74 -21.46
C VAL A 946 -43.46 24.72 -21.32
N GLU A 947 -43.59 24.12 -20.13
CA GLU A 947 -44.89 23.59 -19.70
C GLU A 947 -45.77 24.75 -19.23
#